data_AF-A0A9W9SZ11-F1
#
_entry.id   AF-A0A9W9SZ11-F1
#
_cell.length_a   1.000
_cell.length_b   1.000
_cell.length_c   1.000
_cell.angle_alpha   90.00
_cell.angle_beta   90.00
_cell.angle_gamma   90.00
#
_symmetry.space_group_name_H-M   'P 1'
#
loop_
_entity.id
_entity.type
_entity.pdbx_description
1 polymer ?
#
loop_
_entity_poly.entity_id
_entity_poly.type
_entity_poly.pdbx_seq_one_letter_code
_entity_poly.pdbx_strand_id
1 'polypeptide(L)'
;MKSLRRDLSANPQAANVTSKVFVRSTKSGKVQKIVRELYLREDIPCSSKLCSQCPTIAPADANGNIAPFILSDRPAGTTAFPRGHYLVPDTNALLNGMDLFEHTGAFYDVIVLQTVLEELRNRSLPLYNRLLALVKSDEKRFYLFFNEFRRETHVRRGPEETINDRNDRAVRMVASWYGSHLQQSAKKGKKEKAIPAIVVITDDKENLRKCKEENVAALSLSDYVSGLEGSEMLLDMISESKDAREAKETARGELFYPEYFSMSKLTTGLRAGTLHQGVFNVSPYNYLEASVKTAAFDKPLLILGRDNSNRAIAGDSVVVEVLPKDQWKSPSTKIVDEEAVTRNDNPDTEETEAVVTDRERKALQEEVKKAHGKNSDGKPQPTAKVVGVIKRSWRQYVGHVDSNSTGSQASGRRQQNVFLLPMDKRIPKIRVRTRQASEILGQRILVTIDSWDRDSRYPTGHFIRSLGELETKGAETEALLLEYDVQYKPFPKSVLDCLPSEGHDWKVPVSKEDKGWNGRKDLRDLLICSIDPPGCQDIDDALHARLLPNGNFEVGVHIADVSHFVKPNNPMDLEASVRGTTVYLVDKRIDMLPHLLGTDLCSLKPYVERYAFSVLWEITPDAEIVSSNFTKSVIRSREAFSYEQAQLRIDDKSQQDELTESMRTLLKFSKVLRQKRMDAGALNLASPEVRIESEGDEVGDPLTDVKTKAMLDTNSLVEEFMLLANITVGSKVYESFSQTALLRRHATPPPQNFEDLQNQLSKKRNMELDVSSSRALADSLDRCVDPKNPFFNTLVRILATRCMTSAEYFCAGAFAESEFRHYGLASPIYTHFTSPIRRYADLMVHRQLASAIGYEGEDGHAVIEGVSTRNKLEDICRNINVRHRNAQHAGRASIEYYVGQALKARGEKMAADGVDAGIEEEGYVMRVFENGVVIFVPRFGIEGVVRLEDFVLPGESGARSVAERRELAPHRTTEFDSEEYTLRVEEKGHPEKERSVTVELFQKVRVNVSSVKEEGRGAGKRRVRILVTEA
;
A
#
# COMPACT_ATOMS: atom_id res chain seq x y z
N MET A 1 -41.24 -28.82 19.05
CA MET A 1 -41.06 -27.77 20.08
C MET A 1 -42.24 -26.83 20.04
N LYS A 2 -42.97 -26.70 21.16
CA LYS A 2 -44.11 -25.78 21.31
C LYS A 2 -43.64 -24.35 21.04
N SER A 3 -44.25 -23.70 20.05
CA SER A 3 -44.07 -22.29 19.77
C SER A 3 -44.47 -21.49 21.01
N LEU A 4 -43.51 -20.83 21.66
CA LEU A 4 -43.77 -19.78 22.65
C LEU A 4 -44.35 -18.57 21.90
N ARG A 5 -45.61 -18.65 21.47
CA ARG A 5 -46.40 -17.44 21.18
C ARG A 5 -46.70 -16.81 22.54
N ARG A 6 -45.88 -15.85 22.96
CA ARG A 6 -46.30 -14.89 23.98
C ARG A 6 -47.53 -14.19 23.42
N ASP A 7 -48.64 -14.27 24.16
CA ASP A 7 -49.87 -13.55 23.83
C ASP A 7 -49.60 -12.06 24.06
N LEU A 8 -49.44 -11.33 22.95
CA LEU A 8 -49.06 -9.93 22.89
C LEU A 8 -50.26 -8.98 23.13
N SER A 9 -51.43 -9.52 23.49
CA SER A 9 -52.69 -8.78 23.59
C SER A 9 -52.82 -7.86 24.82
N ALA A 10 -51.90 -7.92 25.79
CA ALA A 10 -52.00 -7.17 27.05
C ALA A 10 -50.98 -6.03 27.23
N ASN A 11 -50.07 -5.77 26.29
CA ASN A 11 -49.06 -4.72 26.41
C ASN A 11 -49.21 -3.66 25.30
N PRO A 12 -49.45 -2.36 25.60
CA PRO A 12 -49.60 -1.32 24.59
C PRO A 12 -48.35 -1.13 23.72
N GLN A 13 -47.17 -1.59 24.15
CA GLN A 13 -45.93 -1.61 23.35
C GLN A 13 -45.79 -2.86 22.45
N ALA A 14 -46.67 -3.85 22.58
CA ALA A 14 -46.63 -5.06 21.75
C ALA A 14 -46.85 -4.79 20.26
N ALA A 15 -47.59 -3.72 19.92
CA ALA A 15 -47.80 -3.29 18.54
C ALA A 15 -46.52 -2.81 17.84
N ASN A 16 -45.49 -2.46 18.63
CA ASN A 16 -44.20 -1.95 18.14
C ASN A 16 -43.13 -3.06 18.01
N VAL A 17 -43.49 -4.33 18.16
CA VAL A 17 -42.56 -5.46 17.99
C VAL A 17 -43.04 -6.37 16.87
N THR A 18 -42.18 -6.62 15.90
CA THR A 18 -42.40 -7.57 14.80
C THR A 18 -41.25 -8.59 14.75
N SER A 19 -41.33 -9.61 13.89
CA SER A 19 -40.27 -10.62 13.76
C SER A 19 -39.71 -10.68 12.33
N LYS A 20 -38.38 -10.64 12.19
CA LYS A 20 -37.66 -10.92 10.93
C LYS A 20 -37.29 -12.39 10.89
N VAL A 21 -37.85 -13.13 9.93
CA VAL A 21 -37.63 -14.56 9.75
C VAL A 21 -36.89 -14.80 8.44
N PHE A 22 -35.77 -15.53 8.48
CA PHE A 22 -35.02 -15.90 7.29
C PHE A 22 -34.35 -17.26 7.46
N VAL A 23 -33.97 -17.87 6.34
CA VAL A 23 -33.29 -19.17 6.31
C VAL A 23 -31.83 -18.96 5.94
N ARG A 24 -30.92 -19.57 6.69
CA ARG A 24 -29.48 -19.49 6.46
C ARG A 24 -28.87 -20.88 6.35
N SER A 25 -28.12 -21.12 5.28
CA SER A 25 -27.25 -22.29 5.17
C SER A 25 -25.94 -22.03 5.92
N THR A 26 -25.56 -22.95 6.78
CA THR A 26 -24.29 -22.93 7.52
C THR A 26 -23.13 -23.39 6.63
N LYS A 27 -21.88 -23.11 7.04
CA LYS A 27 -20.67 -23.57 6.33
C LYS A 27 -20.59 -25.11 6.20
N SER A 28 -21.31 -25.84 7.05
CA SER A 28 -21.41 -27.31 7.01
C SER A 28 -22.59 -27.81 6.15
N GLY A 29 -23.28 -26.94 5.41
CA GLY A 29 -24.43 -27.28 4.57
C GLY A 29 -25.76 -27.45 5.31
N LYS A 30 -25.80 -27.32 6.64
CA LYS A 30 -27.07 -27.40 7.41
C LYS A 30 -27.89 -26.13 7.19
N VAL A 31 -29.18 -26.28 6.93
CA VAL A 31 -30.13 -25.19 6.75
C VAL A 31 -30.81 -24.87 8.08
N GLN A 32 -30.73 -23.63 8.53
CA GLN A 32 -31.30 -23.17 9.80
C GLN A 32 -32.30 -22.04 9.58
N LYS A 33 -33.47 -22.12 10.22
CA LYS A 33 -34.44 -21.03 10.30
C LYS A 33 -34.05 -20.09 11.44
N ILE A 34 -33.79 -18.83 11.13
CA ILE A 34 -33.46 -17.78 12.09
C ILE A 34 -34.67 -16.88 12.27
N VAL A 35 -35.03 -16.63 13.52
CA VAL A 35 -36.10 -15.70 13.92
C VAL A 35 -35.47 -14.64 14.80
N ARG A 36 -35.63 -13.36 14.45
CA ARG A 36 -35.16 -12.21 15.24
C ARG A 36 -36.32 -11.28 15.54
N GLU A 37 -36.36 -10.77 16.76
CA GLU A 37 -37.24 -9.66 17.13
C GLU A 37 -36.79 -8.39 16.43
N LEU A 38 -37.74 -7.54 16.04
CA LEU A 38 -37.52 -6.26 15.39
C LEU A 38 -38.41 -5.22 16.08
N TYR A 39 -37.79 -4.20 16.65
CA TYR A 39 -38.48 -3.13 17.37
C TYR A 39 -38.70 -1.95 16.43
N LEU A 40 -39.95 -1.50 16.33
CA LEU A 40 -40.38 -0.37 15.54
C LEU A 40 -40.50 0.87 16.43
N ARG A 41 -39.76 1.92 16.06
CA ARG A 41 -39.55 3.17 16.79
C ARG A 41 -40.17 4.34 16.04
N GLU A 42 -40.46 5.42 16.77
CA GLU A 42 -40.99 6.69 16.22
C GLU A 42 -40.00 7.85 16.35
N ASP A 43 -38.95 7.67 17.16
CA ASP A 43 -37.98 8.69 17.58
C ASP A 43 -36.76 8.80 16.64
N ILE A 44 -36.70 8.04 15.55
CA ILE A 44 -35.59 8.11 14.58
C ILE A 44 -35.67 9.45 13.83
N PRO A 45 -34.68 10.37 13.92
CA PRO A 45 -34.82 11.70 13.32
C PRO A 45 -34.65 11.67 11.79
N CYS A 46 -35.15 12.70 11.09
CA CYS A 46 -34.93 12.85 9.64
C CYS A 46 -33.61 13.58 9.29
N SER A 47 -32.92 14.14 10.29
CA SER A 47 -31.67 14.91 10.17
C SER A 47 -31.72 16.20 9.31
N SER A 48 -32.90 16.60 8.82
CA SER A 48 -33.07 17.85 8.08
C SER A 48 -33.14 19.07 9.00
N LYS A 49 -32.31 20.09 8.72
CA LYS A 49 -32.38 21.41 9.39
C LYS A 49 -33.70 22.16 9.14
N LEU A 50 -34.54 21.70 8.21
CA LEU A 50 -35.90 22.22 8.00
C LEU A 50 -36.92 21.65 8.99
N CYS A 51 -36.61 20.52 9.65
CA CYS A 51 -37.56 19.84 10.51
C CYS A 51 -37.59 20.45 11.91
N SER A 52 -38.79 20.91 12.32
CA SER A 52 -39.03 21.42 13.67
C SER A 52 -39.48 20.35 14.67
N GLN A 53 -39.91 19.18 14.20
CA GLN A 53 -40.48 18.11 15.04
C GLN A 53 -39.40 17.16 15.57
N CYS A 54 -38.57 16.61 14.68
CA CYS A 54 -37.57 15.60 15.02
C CYS A 54 -36.58 16.02 16.13
N PRO A 55 -36.09 17.27 16.23
CA PRO A 55 -35.19 17.66 17.31
C PRO A 55 -35.77 17.47 18.72
N THR A 56 -37.10 17.52 18.86
CA THR A 56 -37.78 17.37 20.17
C THR A 56 -37.92 15.93 20.62
N ILE A 57 -37.83 14.98 19.70
CA ILE A 57 -38.00 13.54 19.96
C ILE A 57 -36.72 12.74 19.71
N ALA A 58 -35.65 13.38 19.23
CA ALA A 58 -34.42 12.70 18.87
C ALA A 58 -33.78 12.03 20.10
N PRO A 59 -33.43 10.74 20.03
CA PRO A 59 -32.82 10.04 21.14
C PRO A 59 -31.41 10.57 21.39
N ALA A 60 -31.06 10.73 22.66
CA ALA A 60 -29.68 10.90 23.07
C ALA A 60 -28.92 9.56 22.97
N ASP A 61 -27.64 9.62 22.66
CA ASP A 61 -26.74 8.47 22.72
C ASP A 61 -26.42 8.09 24.18
N ALA A 62 -25.59 7.06 24.36
CA ALA A 62 -25.20 6.58 25.70
C ALA A 62 -24.46 7.64 26.54
N ASN A 63 -23.91 8.68 25.91
CA ASN A 63 -23.21 9.79 26.56
C ASN A 63 -24.12 11.01 26.79
N GLY A 64 -25.41 10.90 26.47
CA GLY A 64 -26.37 12.00 26.60
C GLY A 64 -26.35 13.01 25.44
N ASN A 65 -25.61 12.74 24.37
CA ASN A 65 -25.50 13.65 23.23
C ASN A 65 -26.55 13.32 22.18
N ILE A 66 -27.21 14.35 21.64
CA ILE A 66 -28.12 14.22 20.49
C ILE A 66 -27.32 14.43 19.21
N ALA A 67 -27.42 13.51 18.27
CA ALA A 67 -26.74 13.63 16.98
C ALA A 67 -27.17 14.92 16.25
N PRO A 68 -26.22 15.70 15.70
CA PRO A 68 -26.54 16.93 15.01
C PRO A 68 -27.34 16.65 13.73
N PHE A 69 -28.22 17.60 13.38
CA PHE A 69 -28.99 17.56 12.14
C PHE A 69 -28.14 18.11 11.00
N ILE A 70 -27.67 17.22 10.13
CA ILE A 70 -26.63 17.54 9.14
C ILE A 70 -27.18 17.97 7.78
N LEU A 71 -28.36 17.49 7.36
CA LEU A 71 -28.89 17.78 6.01
C LEU A 71 -29.29 19.26 5.90
N SER A 72 -28.86 19.90 4.81
CA SER A 72 -28.96 21.34 4.59
C SER A 72 -30.41 21.82 4.54
N ASP A 73 -30.69 23.02 5.05
CA ASP A 73 -31.98 23.69 4.84
C ASP A 73 -32.08 24.41 3.49
N ARG A 74 -30.97 24.41 2.74
CA ARG A 74 -30.84 24.89 1.36
C ARG A 74 -29.97 23.90 0.56
N PRO A 75 -30.51 22.72 0.21
CA PRO A 75 -29.75 21.76 -0.59
C PRO A 75 -29.50 22.31 -2.00
N ALA A 76 -28.46 21.78 -2.65
CA ALA A 76 -28.08 22.20 -4.01
C ALA A 76 -29.21 21.92 -5.01
N GLY A 77 -29.51 22.90 -5.86
CA GLY A 77 -30.48 22.75 -6.95
C GLY A 77 -29.84 22.24 -8.24
N THR A 78 -30.64 21.62 -9.11
CA THR A 78 -30.25 21.24 -10.47
C THR A 78 -31.25 21.80 -11.49
N THR A 79 -30.98 21.61 -12.78
CA THR A 79 -31.92 21.93 -13.86
C THR A 79 -33.27 21.22 -13.68
N ALA A 80 -33.26 19.96 -13.26
CA ALA A 80 -34.46 19.19 -12.96
C ALA A 80 -35.11 19.57 -11.61
N PHE A 81 -34.31 20.01 -10.63
CA PHE A 81 -34.77 20.34 -9.27
C PHE A 81 -34.26 21.71 -8.83
N PRO A 82 -34.81 22.82 -9.36
CA PRO A 82 -34.28 24.18 -9.10
C PRO A 82 -34.45 24.64 -7.64
N ARG A 83 -35.35 23.99 -6.88
CA ARG A 83 -35.60 24.28 -5.46
C ARG A 83 -34.71 23.49 -4.50
N GLY A 84 -33.76 22.71 -5.01
CA GLY A 84 -32.91 21.81 -4.24
C GLY A 84 -33.55 20.44 -4.02
N HIS A 85 -32.73 19.44 -3.72
CA HIS A 85 -33.15 18.05 -3.51
C HIS A 85 -32.30 17.30 -2.49
N TYR A 86 -32.88 16.26 -1.89
CA TYR A 86 -32.16 15.22 -1.15
C TYR A 86 -32.15 13.93 -1.98
N LEU A 87 -31.00 13.25 -1.98
CA LEU A 87 -30.81 12.01 -2.73
C LEU A 87 -31.02 10.78 -1.86
N VAL A 88 -31.74 9.78 -2.39
CA VAL A 88 -31.91 8.47 -1.77
C VAL A 88 -31.41 7.42 -2.76
N PRO A 89 -30.13 7.03 -2.71
CA PRO A 89 -29.60 6.03 -3.63
C PRO A 89 -30.07 4.62 -3.24
N ASP A 90 -30.31 3.79 -4.25
CA ASP A 90 -30.46 2.35 -4.09
C ASP A 90 -29.11 1.64 -3.98
N THR A 91 -29.13 0.32 -3.83
CA THR A 91 -27.90 -0.49 -3.72
C THR A 91 -27.09 -0.47 -5.01
N ASN A 92 -27.75 -0.52 -6.18
CA ASN A 92 -27.05 -0.61 -7.47
C ASN A 92 -26.36 0.71 -7.86
N ALA A 93 -26.95 1.87 -7.57
CA ALA A 93 -26.32 3.17 -7.78
C ALA A 93 -25.02 3.30 -7.00
N LEU A 94 -24.97 2.80 -5.75
CA LEU A 94 -23.75 2.79 -4.94
C LEU A 94 -22.74 1.75 -5.42
N LEU A 95 -23.19 0.60 -5.94
CA LEU A 95 -22.30 -0.39 -6.54
C LEU A 95 -21.65 0.12 -7.82
N ASN A 96 -22.41 0.84 -8.64
CA ASN A 96 -21.98 1.27 -9.97
C ASN A 96 -21.27 2.63 -9.98
N GLY A 97 -21.46 3.44 -8.92
CA GLY A 97 -21.03 4.83 -8.90
C GLY A 97 -20.49 5.32 -7.55
N MET A 98 -19.94 4.44 -6.70
CA MET A 98 -19.39 4.86 -5.39
C MET A 98 -18.39 6.03 -5.51
N ASP A 99 -17.54 6.02 -6.54
CA ASP A 99 -16.55 7.07 -6.79
C ASP A 99 -17.21 8.43 -7.09
N LEU A 100 -18.40 8.46 -7.69
CA LEU A 100 -19.20 9.68 -7.86
C LEU A 100 -19.72 10.23 -6.54
N PHE A 101 -20.19 9.36 -5.64
CA PHE A 101 -20.64 9.78 -4.32
C PHE A 101 -19.50 10.36 -3.47
N GLU A 102 -18.24 10.01 -3.78
CA GLU A 102 -17.04 10.59 -3.15
C GLU A 102 -16.59 11.91 -3.79
N HIS A 103 -16.92 12.18 -5.05
CA HIS A 103 -16.48 13.36 -5.80
C HIS A 103 -16.90 14.69 -5.15
N THR A 104 -15.97 15.56 -4.76
CA THR A 104 -16.23 16.75 -3.90
C THR A 104 -17.22 17.76 -4.50
N GLY A 105 -17.30 17.87 -5.82
CA GLY A 105 -18.20 18.80 -6.52
C GLY A 105 -19.64 18.34 -6.71
N ALA A 106 -20.02 17.15 -6.25
CA ALA A 106 -21.38 16.60 -6.45
C ALA A 106 -21.86 15.77 -5.25
N PHE A 107 -23.15 15.42 -5.24
CA PHE A 107 -23.78 14.55 -4.23
C PHE A 107 -23.61 15.04 -2.79
N TYR A 108 -24.19 16.20 -2.48
CA TYR A 108 -23.96 16.87 -1.19
C TYR A 108 -24.84 16.36 -0.04
N ASP A 109 -26.16 16.25 -0.27
CA ASP A 109 -27.18 15.90 0.72
C ASP A 109 -27.78 14.53 0.38
N VAL A 110 -27.24 13.48 0.99
CA VAL A 110 -27.54 12.07 0.66
C VAL A 110 -28.09 11.34 1.89
N ILE A 111 -29.23 10.68 1.72
CA ILE A 111 -29.87 9.85 2.74
C ILE A 111 -29.58 8.39 2.41
N VAL A 112 -28.69 7.78 3.20
CA VAL A 112 -28.33 6.37 3.09
C VAL A 112 -29.29 5.55 3.94
N LEU A 113 -29.94 4.55 3.35
CA LEU A 113 -30.88 3.69 4.09
C LEU A 113 -30.17 2.53 4.76
N GLN A 114 -30.65 2.10 5.94
CA GLN A 114 -30.18 0.88 6.60
C GLN A 114 -30.30 -0.35 5.69
N THR A 115 -31.41 -0.48 4.95
CA THR A 115 -31.61 -1.58 4.00
C THR A 115 -30.50 -1.65 2.95
N VAL A 116 -30.20 -0.49 2.34
CA VAL A 116 -29.17 -0.34 1.30
C VAL A 116 -27.78 -0.60 1.87
N LEU A 117 -27.49 -0.06 3.06
CA LEU A 117 -26.22 -0.27 3.75
C LEU A 117 -25.99 -1.75 4.13
N GLU A 118 -27.01 -2.45 4.62
CA GLU A 118 -26.94 -3.89 4.93
C GLU A 118 -26.75 -4.74 3.67
N GLU A 119 -27.42 -4.40 2.58
CA GLU A 119 -27.28 -5.08 1.30
C GLU A 119 -25.88 -4.87 0.70
N LEU A 120 -25.40 -3.63 0.71
CA LEU A 120 -24.04 -3.29 0.28
C LEU A 120 -22.99 -4.03 1.10
N ARG A 121 -23.16 -4.15 2.43
CA ARG A 121 -22.25 -4.96 3.28
C ARG A 121 -22.20 -6.42 2.86
N ASN A 122 -23.33 -6.99 2.46
CA ASN A 122 -23.41 -8.40 2.05
C ASN A 122 -22.83 -8.63 0.64
N ARG A 123 -22.93 -7.63 -0.25
CA ARG A 123 -22.42 -7.70 -1.64
C ARG A 123 -20.95 -7.29 -1.74
N SER A 124 -20.54 -6.22 -1.06
CA SER A 124 -19.19 -5.66 -1.08
C SER A 124 -18.85 -4.95 0.24
N LEU A 125 -18.14 -5.67 1.13
CA LEU A 125 -17.63 -5.10 2.39
C LEU A 125 -16.71 -3.86 2.18
N PRO A 126 -15.85 -3.80 1.15
CA PRO A 126 -15.06 -2.58 0.88
C PRO A 126 -15.92 -1.35 0.59
N LEU A 127 -16.95 -1.46 -0.26
CA LEU A 127 -17.84 -0.34 -0.57
C LEU A 127 -18.68 0.07 0.64
N TYR A 128 -19.10 -0.90 1.46
CA TYR A 128 -19.73 -0.62 2.75
C TYR A 128 -18.83 0.23 3.66
N ASN A 129 -17.54 -0.11 3.77
CA ASN A 129 -16.60 0.66 4.58
C ASN A 129 -16.38 2.06 4.02
N ARG A 130 -16.27 2.22 2.69
CA ARG A 130 -16.19 3.53 2.01
C ARG A 130 -17.42 4.39 2.29
N LEU A 131 -18.62 3.83 2.14
CA LEU A 131 -19.87 4.53 2.42
C LEU A 131 -20.01 4.92 3.90
N LEU A 132 -19.59 4.04 4.80
CA LEU A 132 -19.58 4.34 6.23
C LEU A 132 -18.59 5.46 6.58
N ALA A 133 -17.45 5.53 5.88
CA ALA A 133 -16.50 6.64 6.02
C ALA A 133 -17.11 7.97 5.54
N LEU A 134 -17.87 7.97 4.44
CA LEU A 134 -18.62 9.15 3.99
C LEU A 134 -19.67 9.60 5.02
N VAL A 135 -20.43 8.67 5.61
CA VAL A 135 -21.43 8.97 6.66
C VAL A 135 -20.77 9.57 7.91
N LYS A 136 -19.52 9.20 8.20
CA LYS A 136 -18.76 9.73 9.35
C LYS A 136 -17.98 11.00 9.04
N SER A 137 -17.84 11.36 7.76
CA SER A 137 -17.09 12.53 7.33
C SER A 137 -17.93 13.79 7.44
N ASP A 138 -17.32 14.89 7.85
CA ASP A 138 -17.96 16.21 7.87
C ASP A 138 -17.83 16.95 6.52
N GLU A 139 -17.08 16.41 5.56
CA GLU A 139 -16.87 17.03 4.24
C GLU A 139 -18.16 17.06 3.41
N LYS A 140 -19.00 16.03 3.55
CA LYS A 140 -20.29 15.88 2.85
C LYS A 140 -21.39 15.48 3.81
N ARG A 141 -22.64 15.75 3.46
CA ARG A 141 -23.80 15.51 4.34
C ARG A 141 -24.45 14.18 3.98
N PHE A 142 -23.86 13.09 4.48
CA PHE A 142 -24.38 11.73 4.33
C PHE A 142 -25.05 11.28 5.62
N TYR A 143 -26.37 11.12 5.60
CA TYR A 143 -27.14 10.72 6.77
C TYR A 143 -27.60 9.26 6.66
N LEU A 144 -27.21 8.43 7.64
CA LEU A 144 -27.73 7.07 7.75
C LEU A 144 -29.10 7.08 8.44
N PHE A 145 -30.14 6.75 7.67
CA PHE A 145 -31.51 6.65 8.15
C PHE A 145 -31.90 5.19 8.42
N PHE A 146 -32.26 4.89 9.67
CA PHE A 146 -32.65 3.55 10.13
C PHE A 146 -34.09 3.19 9.75
N ASN A 147 -34.34 3.09 8.45
CA ASN A 147 -35.68 2.87 7.89
C ASN A 147 -36.34 1.54 8.30
N GLU A 148 -35.56 0.50 8.60
CA GLU A 148 -36.07 -0.80 9.05
C GLU A 148 -36.64 -0.75 10.48
N PHE A 149 -36.11 0.16 11.30
CA PHE A 149 -36.50 0.33 12.70
C PHE A 149 -37.54 1.42 12.87
N ARG A 150 -37.82 2.24 11.86
CA ARG A 150 -38.86 3.27 11.95
C ARG A 150 -40.23 2.70 11.56
N ARG A 151 -41.24 2.92 12.42
CA ARG A 151 -42.59 2.35 12.24
C ARG A 151 -43.22 2.73 10.90
N GLU A 152 -43.10 3.99 10.49
CA GLU A 152 -43.77 4.53 9.30
C GLU A 152 -43.10 4.12 7.98
N THR A 153 -41.83 3.71 8.01
CA THR A 153 -41.07 3.32 6.81
C THR A 153 -40.76 1.84 6.72
N HIS A 154 -41.06 1.06 7.77
CA HIS A 154 -40.83 -0.37 7.78
C HIS A 154 -41.76 -1.11 6.81
N VAL A 155 -41.18 -1.89 5.89
CA VAL A 155 -41.94 -2.70 4.92
C VAL A 155 -41.79 -4.20 5.17
N ARG A 156 -42.90 -4.93 5.16
CA ARG A 156 -42.91 -6.41 5.24
C ARG A 156 -42.82 -7.04 3.85
N ARG A 157 -42.13 -8.18 3.74
CA ARG A 157 -42.02 -8.96 2.50
C ARG A 157 -43.33 -9.69 2.20
N GLY A 158 -43.82 -9.57 0.97
CA GLY A 158 -45.00 -10.31 0.48
C GLY A 158 -44.71 -11.81 0.25
N PRO A 159 -45.76 -12.66 0.11
CA PRO A 159 -45.60 -14.12 -0.04
C PRO A 159 -44.77 -14.58 -1.25
N GLU A 160 -44.87 -13.86 -2.38
CA GLU A 160 -44.16 -14.16 -3.63
C GLU A 160 -43.18 -13.06 -4.05
N GLU A 161 -42.98 -12.06 -3.20
CA GLU A 161 -42.08 -10.94 -3.48
C GLU A 161 -40.63 -11.39 -3.31
N THR A 162 -39.73 -11.00 -4.22
CA THR A 162 -38.29 -11.25 -4.04
C THR A 162 -37.72 -10.35 -2.93
N ILE A 163 -36.51 -10.63 -2.46
CA ILE A 163 -35.87 -9.73 -1.49
C ILE A 163 -35.50 -8.39 -2.14
N ASN A 164 -35.15 -8.40 -3.43
CA ASN A 164 -34.82 -7.20 -4.21
C ASN A 164 -36.03 -6.27 -4.31
N ASP A 165 -37.17 -6.81 -4.79
CA ASP A 165 -38.42 -6.05 -4.91
C ASP A 165 -38.86 -5.39 -3.60
N ARG A 166 -38.69 -6.12 -2.49
CA ARG A 166 -39.00 -5.63 -1.15
C ARG A 166 -38.08 -4.49 -0.75
N ASN A 167 -36.78 -4.59 -1.04
CA ASN A 167 -35.80 -3.55 -0.73
C ASN A 167 -36.07 -2.29 -1.56
N ASP A 168 -36.36 -2.43 -2.86
CA ASP A 168 -36.73 -1.30 -3.72
C ASP A 168 -37.98 -0.59 -3.22
N ARG A 169 -38.99 -1.37 -2.78
CA ARG A 169 -40.19 -0.81 -2.16
C ARG A 169 -39.90 -0.10 -0.83
N ALA A 170 -38.91 -0.56 -0.06
CA ALA A 170 -38.46 0.15 1.13
C ALA A 170 -37.87 1.52 0.78
N VAL A 171 -37.07 1.60 -0.30
CA VAL A 171 -36.50 2.86 -0.81
C VAL A 171 -37.61 3.84 -1.21
N ARG A 172 -38.59 3.38 -2.01
CA ARG A 172 -39.74 4.21 -2.44
C ARG A 172 -40.59 4.70 -1.26
N MET A 173 -40.84 3.82 -0.29
CA MET A 173 -41.57 4.16 0.95
C MET A 173 -40.87 5.28 1.72
N VAL A 174 -39.55 5.21 1.88
CA VAL A 174 -38.79 6.27 2.57
C VAL A 174 -38.84 7.58 1.81
N ALA A 175 -38.72 7.56 0.49
CA ALA A 175 -38.80 8.77 -0.33
C ALA A 175 -40.16 9.47 -0.20
N SER A 176 -41.25 8.70 -0.28
CA SER A 176 -42.61 9.19 -0.06
C SER A 176 -42.82 9.74 1.37
N TRP A 177 -42.29 9.03 2.37
CA TRP A 177 -42.35 9.47 3.77
C TRP A 177 -41.61 10.80 3.99
N TYR A 178 -40.38 10.95 3.48
CA TYR A 178 -39.62 12.20 3.62
C TYR A 178 -40.36 13.38 2.96
N GLY A 179 -40.93 13.17 1.77
CA GLY A 179 -41.71 14.20 1.07
C GLY A 179 -42.90 14.68 1.91
N SER A 180 -43.68 13.74 2.45
CA SER A 180 -44.83 14.05 3.31
C SER A 180 -44.42 14.65 4.66
N HIS A 181 -43.37 14.13 5.28
CA HIS A 181 -42.89 14.54 6.60
C HIS A 181 -42.34 15.98 6.60
N LEU A 182 -41.56 16.36 5.58
CA LEU A 182 -41.02 17.72 5.48
C LEU A 182 -42.11 18.74 5.17
N GLN A 183 -43.11 18.39 4.36
CA GLN A 183 -44.29 19.23 4.12
C GLN A 183 -45.08 19.55 5.40
N GLN A 184 -45.15 18.60 6.34
CA GLN A 184 -45.82 18.79 7.62
C GLN A 184 -44.93 19.52 8.65
N SER A 185 -43.62 19.21 8.66
CA SER A 185 -42.70 19.65 9.71
C SER A 185 -42.06 21.02 9.47
N ALA A 186 -42.07 21.54 8.24
CA ALA A 186 -41.47 22.83 7.88
C ALA A 186 -42.39 24.06 8.15
N LYS A 187 -43.69 23.86 8.43
CA LYS A 187 -44.73 24.91 8.43
C LYS A 187 -44.78 25.86 9.65
N LYS A 188 -43.75 25.97 10.48
CA LYS A 188 -43.79 26.77 11.74
C LYS A 188 -42.94 28.06 11.77
N GLY A 189 -42.59 28.63 10.61
CA GLY A 189 -41.90 29.93 10.52
C GLY A 189 -42.52 30.87 9.46
N LYS A 190 -42.49 32.19 9.68
CA LYS A 190 -43.09 33.27 8.85
C LYS A 190 -42.53 33.42 7.40
N LYS A 191 -41.78 32.45 6.89
CA LYS A 191 -41.41 32.33 5.47
C LYS A 191 -41.53 30.85 5.10
N GLU A 192 -42.37 30.50 4.13
CA GLU A 192 -42.37 29.16 3.52
C GLU A 192 -40.97 28.92 2.92
N LYS A 193 -40.10 28.22 3.66
CA LYS A 193 -38.84 27.74 3.10
C LYS A 193 -39.19 26.70 2.03
N ALA A 194 -38.62 26.82 0.84
CA ALA A 194 -38.84 25.87 -0.25
C ALA A 194 -38.44 24.46 0.20
N ILE A 195 -39.39 23.52 0.17
CA ILE A 195 -39.15 22.13 0.54
C ILE A 195 -38.41 21.45 -0.61
N PRO A 196 -37.29 20.76 -0.34
CA PRO A 196 -36.53 20.09 -1.39
C PRO A 196 -37.28 18.87 -1.93
N ALA A 197 -37.02 18.54 -3.20
CA ALA A 197 -37.48 17.27 -3.76
C ALA A 197 -36.73 16.09 -3.13
N ILE A 198 -37.39 14.94 -3.00
CA ILE A 198 -36.74 13.70 -2.55
C ILE A 198 -36.59 12.81 -3.77
N VAL A 199 -35.34 12.59 -4.19
CA VAL A 199 -35.03 11.97 -5.48
C VAL A 199 -34.39 10.61 -5.24
N VAL A 200 -35.07 9.56 -5.70
CA VAL A 200 -34.52 8.20 -5.70
C VAL A 200 -33.56 8.03 -6.87
N ILE A 201 -32.36 7.54 -6.61
CA ILE A 201 -31.39 7.19 -7.65
C ILE A 201 -31.35 5.68 -7.77
N THR A 202 -31.75 5.16 -8.94
CA THR A 202 -31.88 3.72 -9.19
C THR A 202 -31.65 3.42 -10.66
N ASP A 203 -30.79 2.44 -10.96
CA ASP A 203 -30.57 1.95 -12.32
C ASP A 203 -31.53 0.79 -12.68
N ASP A 204 -32.27 0.26 -11.71
CA ASP A 204 -33.33 -0.74 -11.96
C ASP A 204 -34.51 -0.10 -12.71
N LYS A 205 -34.72 -0.56 -13.95
CA LYS A 205 -35.77 -0.10 -14.86
C LYS A 205 -37.18 -0.31 -14.29
N GLU A 206 -37.40 -1.41 -13.59
CA GLU A 206 -38.69 -1.74 -13.00
C GLU A 206 -38.96 -0.88 -11.77
N ASN A 207 -37.93 -0.59 -10.97
CA ASN A 207 -38.03 0.37 -9.87
C ASN A 207 -38.33 1.79 -10.36
N LEU A 208 -37.68 2.24 -11.45
CA LEU A 208 -37.99 3.53 -12.10
C LEU A 208 -39.46 3.60 -12.58
N ARG A 209 -39.97 2.52 -13.16
CA ARG A 209 -41.38 2.43 -13.59
C ARG A 209 -42.33 2.58 -12.40
N LYS A 210 -42.09 1.81 -11.32
CA LYS A 210 -42.89 1.86 -10.09
C LYS A 210 -42.83 3.23 -9.41
N CYS A 211 -41.67 3.90 -9.40
CA CYS A 211 -41.56 5.27 -8.87
C CYS A 211 -42.49 6.25 -9.60
N LYS A 212 -42.57 6.17 -10.95
CA LYS A 212 -43.48 7.02 -11.74
C LYS A 212 -44.95 6.76 -11.40
N GLU A 213 -45.34 5.50 -11.20
CA GLU A 213 -46.69 5.11 -10.80
C GLU A 213 -47.06 5.60 -9.40
N GLU A 214 -46.09 5.59 -8.48
CA GLU A 214 -46.25 6.02 -7.08
C GLU A 214 -46.05 7.54 -6.89
N ASN A 215 -45.85 8.33 -7.97
CA ASN A 215 -45.51 9.76 -7.93
C ASN A 215 -44.26 10.10 -7.08
N VAL A 216 -43.29 9.20 -7.05
CA VAL A 216 -41.98 9.39 -6.41
C VAL A 216 -40.98 9.89 -7.46
N ALA A 217 -40.31 11.01 -7.21
CA ALA A 217 -39.28 11.50 -8.11
C ALA A 217 -38.09 10.53 -8.13
N ALA A 218 -37.75 10.02 -9.31
CA ALA A 218 -36.66 9.07 -9.50
C ALA A 218 -35.94 9.29 -10.83
N LEU A 219 -34.64 9.07 -10.85
CA LEU A 219 -33.77 9.15 -12.02
C LEU A 219 -32.79 7.97 -12.00
N SER A 220 -32.34 7.54 -13.19
CA SER A 220 -31.15 6.68 -13.27
C SER A 220 -29.92 7.48 -12.84
N LEU A 221 -28.84 6.78 -12.44
CA LEU A 221 -27.61 7.46 -12.06
C LEU A 221 -27.06 8.29 -13.22
N SER A 222 -27.09 7.76 -14.44
CA SER A 222 -26.65 8.47 -15.65
C SER A 222 -27.50 9.69 -15.98
N ASP A 223 -28.83 9.61 -15.84
CA ASP A 223 -29.72 10.73 -16.15
C ASP A 223 -29.54 11.86 -15.14
N TYR A 224 -29.38 11.52 -13.86
CA TYR A 224 -29.10 12.50 -12.81
C TYR A 224 -27.78 13.21 -13.06
N VAL A 225 -26.72 12.46 -13.34
CA VAL A 225 -25.38 13.03 -13.61
C VAL A 225 -25.37 13.90 -14.86
N SER A 226 -26.13 13.52 -15.90
CA SER A 226 -26.25 14.31 -17.14
C SER A 226 -26.79 15.73 -16.90
N GLY A 227 -27.57 15.92 -15.84
CA GLY A 227 -28.14 17.21 -15.44
C GLY A 227 -27.26 18.07 -14.52
N LEU A 228 -26.05 17.60 -14.15
CA LEU A 228 -25.11 18.33 -13.29
C LEU A 228 -24.16 19.22 -14.09
N GLU A 229 -23.62 20.24 -13.44
CA GLU A 229 -22.48 20.99 -13.97
C GLU A 229 -21.25 20.07 -14.07
N GLY A 230 -20.54 20.11 -15.20
CA GLY A 230 -19.43 19.19 -15.46
C GLY A 230 -19.86 17.75 -15.77
N SER A 231 -21.09 17.53 -16.23
CA SER A 231 -21.64 16.19 -16.54
C SER A 231 -20.76 15.35 -17.46
N GLU A 232 -20.04 15.96 -18.40
CA GLU A 232 -19.11 15.27 -19.30
C GLU A 232 -18.04 14.47 -18.53
N MET A 233 -17.45 15.05 -17.48
CA MET A 233 -16.46 14.39 -16.61
C MET A 233 -17.09 13.33 -15.72
N LEU A 234 -18.23 13.67 -15.11
CA LEU A 234 -18.88 12.82 -14.13
C LEU A 234 -19.46 11.54 -14.77
N LEU A 235 -19.92 11.63 -16.03
CA LEU A 235 -20.43 10.45 -16.74
C LEU A 235 -19.36 9.39 -17.01
N ASP A 236 -18.08 9.79 -17.08
CA ASP A 236 -16.96 8.87 -17.29
C ASP A 236 -16.54 8.14 -15.98
N MET A 237 -17.12 8.52 -14.83
CA MET A 237 -16.95 7.87 -13.53
C MET A 237 -18.02 6.80 -13.23
N ILE A 238 -18.97 6.57 -14.15
CA ILE A 238 -20.00 5.53 -13.99
C ILE A 238 -19.49 4.22 -14.58
N SER A 239 -19.44 3.16 -13.77
CA SER A 239 -19.12 1.83 -14.27
C SER A 239 -20.22 1.30 -15.19
N GLU A 240 -19.85 0.52 -16.21
CA GLU A 240 -20.84 -0.06 -17.13
C GLU A 240 -21.71 -1.10 -16.40
N SER A 241 -23.03 -0.89 -16.35
CA SER A 241 -23.95 -1.76 -15.59
C SER A 241 -23.96 -3.22 -16.10
N LYS A 242 -24.14 -4.18 -15.18
CA LYS A 242 -24.20 -5.63 -15.48
C LYS A 242 -25.29 -5.97 -16.51
N ASP A 243 -26.45 -5.34 -16.45
CA ASP A 243 -27.57 -5.59 -17.37
C ASP A 243 -27.29 -5.07 -18.79
N ALA A 244 -26.56 -3.96 -18.91
CA ALA A 244 -26.08 -3.46 -20.22
C ALA A 244 -25.01 -4.38 -20.82
N ARG A 245 -24.25 -5.11 -19.99
CA ARG A 245 -23.26 -6.11 -20.41
C ARG A 245 -23.94 -7.42 -20.83
N GLU A 246 -24.87 -7.94 -20.03
CA GLU A 246 -25.61 -9.18 -20.35
C GLU A 246 -26.45 -9.05 -21.63
N ALA A 247 -27.00 -7.87 -21.91
CA ALA A 247 -27.69 -7.60 -23.17
C ALA A 247 -26.75 -7.63 -24.40
N LYS A 248 -25.44 -7.35 -24.22
CA LYS A 248 -24.42 -7.45 -25.27
C LYS A 248 -23.88 -8.88 -25.43
N GLU A 249 -23.90 -9.71 -24.39
CA GLU A 249 -23.41 -11.11 -24.43
C GLU A 249 -24.21 -12.01 -25.37
N THR A 250 -25.51 -11.76 -25.57
CA THR A 250 -26.36 -12.54 -26.48
C THR A 250 -25.98 -12.42 -27.98
N ALA A 251 -24.95 -11.64 -28.34
CA ALA A 251 -24.61 -11.31 -29.73
C ALA A 251 -23.16 -11.63 -30.17
N ARG A 252 -22.29 -12.29 -29.37
CA ARG A 252 -20.85 -12.41 -29.69
C ARG A 252 -20.26 -13.83 -29.60
N GLY A 253 -19.14 -14.03 -30.33
CA GLY A 253 -18.49 -15.30 -30.71
C GLY A 253 -17.62 -16.01 -29.66
N GLU A 254 -16.56 -16.71 -30.11
CA GLU A 254 -15.75 -17.65 -29.31
C GLU A 254 -14.98 -16.94 -28.17
N LEU A 255 -14.90 -17.57 -26.99
CA LEU A 255 -14.40 -16.95 -25.75
C LEU A 255 -12.87 -17.05 -25.62
N PHE A 256 -12.18 -15.96 -25.25
CA PHE A 256 -10.72 -15.96 -25.01
C PHE A 256 -10.33 -16.78 -23.79
N TYR A 257 -11.15 -16.76 -22.73
CA TYR A 257 -10.79 -17.36 -21.46
C TYR A 257 -11.80 -18.40 -20.96
N PRO A 258 -11.33 -19.46 -20.28
CA PRO A 258 -12.20 -20.45 -19.67
C PRO A 258 -13.01 -19.87 -18.51
N GLU A 259 -14.14 -20.50 -18.23
CA GLU A 259 -14.98 -20.16 -17.08
C GLU A 259 -14.30 -20.55 -15.77
N TYR A 260 -14.52 -19.73 -14.73
CA TYR A 260 -14.11 -20.13 -13.39
C TYR A 260 -14.99 -21.25 -12.86
N PHE A 261 -14.40 -22.13 -12.06
CA PHE A 261 -15.17 -23.15 -11.36
C PHE A 261 -16.09 -22.52 -10.32
N SER A 262 -17.24 -23.16 -10.09
CA SER A 262 -18.17 -22.74 -9.03
C SER A 262 -17.50 -22.83 -7.65
N MET A 263 -17.92 -21.97 -6.71
CA MET A 263 -17.37 -21.96 -5.35
C MET A 263 -17.47 -23.33 -4.65
N SER A 264 -18.51 -24.11 -4.95
CA SER A 264 -18.68 -25.47 -4.44
C SER A 264 -17.58 -26.41 -4.96
N LYS A 265 -17.29 -26.36 -6.27
CA LYS A 265 -16.23 -27.15 -6.91
C LYS A 265 -14.85 -26.75 -6.41
N LEU A 266 -14.58 -25.44 -6.29
CA LEU A 266 -13.33 -24.92 -5.73
C LEU A 266 -13.12 -25.42 -4.28
N THR A 267 -14.12 -25.28 -3.43
CA THR A 267 -14.04 -25.73 -2.02
C THR A 267 -13.84 -27.24 -1.91
N THR A 268 -14.51 -28.02 -2.76
CA THR A 268 -14.37 -29.48 -2.78
C THR A 268 -12.97 -29.90 -3.24
N GLY A 269 -12.43 -29.28 -4.30
CA GLY A 269 -11.08 -29.57 -4.79
C GLY A 269 -9.98 -29.18 -3.81
N LEU A 270 -10.12 -28.03 -3.13
CA LEU A 270 -9.20 -27.61 -2.06
C LEU A 270 -9.18 -28.60 -0.90
N ARG A 271 -10.36 -29.11 -0.48
CA ARG A 271 -10.46 -30.13 0.58
C ARG A 271 -9.91 -31.49 0.15
N ALA A 272 -10.09 -31.85 -1.12
CA ALA A 272 -9.56 -33.09 -1.68
C ALA A 272 -8.05 -33.02 -1.98
N GLY A 273 -7.43 -31.83 -1.90
CA GLY A 273 -6.02 -31.63 -2.24
C GLY A 273 -5.73 -31.68 -3.74
N THR A 274 -6.75 -31.68 -4.60
CA THR A 274 -6.58 -31.67 -6.07
C THR A 274 -6.42 -30.27 -6.64
N LEU A 275 -6.78 -29.24 -5.86
CA LEU A 275 -6.57 -27.83 -6.17
C LEU A 275 -5.77 -27.18 -5.06
N HIS A 276 -5.02 -26.13 -5.40
CA HIS A 276 -4.18 -25.40 -4.44
C HIS A 276 -4.49 -23.91 -4.48
N GLN A 277 -4.47 -23.27 -3.31
CA GLN A 277 -4.69 -21.83 -3.18
C GLN A 277 -3.36 -21.11 -2.93
N GLY A 278 -3.18 -19.94 -3.54
CA GLY A 278 -2.02 -19.08 -3.29
C GLY A 278 -2.25 -17.65 -3.78
N VAL A 279 -1.20 -16.84 -3.69
CA VAL A 279 -1.19 -15.46 -4.23
C VAL A 279 -0.55 -15.49 -5.62
N PHE A 280 -1.20 -14.84 -6.58
CA PHE A 280 -0.73 -14.74 -7.97
C PHE A 280 0.31 -13.62 -8.10
N ASN A 281 1.56 -13.96 -8.45
CA ASN A 281 2.66 -13.01 -8.57
C ASN A 281 3.17 -12.98 -10.01
N VAL A 282 2.96 -11.85 -10.70
CA VAL A 282 3.45 -11.66 -12.08
C VAL A 282 4.92 -11.24 -12.06
N SER A 283 5.72 -11.78 -12.99
CA SER A 283 7.13 -11.41 -13.16
C SER A 283 7.26 -9.95 -13.62
N PRO A 284 8.19 -9.15 -13.06
CA PRO A 284 8.43 -7.80 -13.52
C PRO A 284 9.16 -7.74 -14.88
N TYR A 285 9.72 -8.85 -15.35
CA TYR A 285 10.48 -8.94 -16.60
C TYR A 285 9.70 -9.62 -17.73
N ASN A 286 8.62 -10.35 -17.42
CA ASN A 286 7.82 -11.07 -18.40
C ASN A 286 6.35 -11.09 -17.97
N TYR A 287 5.51 -10.31 -18.65
CA TYR A 287 4.09 -10.19 -18.30
C TYR A 287 3.27 -11.48 -18.56
N LEU A 288 3.81 -12.42 -19.34
CA LEU A 288 3.21 -13.73 -19.61
C LEU A 288 3.63 -14.81 -18.60
N GLU A 289 4.52 -14.47 -17.67
CA GLU A 289 5.02 -15.38 -16.65
C GLU A 289 4.57 -14.91 -15.26
N ALA A 290 3.95 -15.82 -14.52
CA ALA A 290 3.58 -15.62 -13.14
C ALA A 290 3.91 -16.85 -12.30
N SER A 291 3.88 -16.68 -10.98
CA SER A 291 4.12 -17.74 -10.02
C SER A 291 3.09 -17.72 -8.89
N VAL A 292 2.74 -18.91 -8.40
CA VAL A 292 1.86 -19.09 -7.25
C VAL A 292 2.57 -19.96 -6.23
N LYS A 293 2.95 -19.37 -5.09
CA LYS A 293 3.47 -20.13 -3.95
C LYS A 293 2.30 -20.78 -3.21
N THR A 294 2.43 -22.07 -2.92
CA THR A 294 1.42 -22.86 -2.19
C THR A 294 2.10 -23.66 -1.10
N ALA A 295 1.36 -24.08 -0.07
CA ALA A 295 1.93 -24.87 1.02
C ALA A 295 2.29 -26.31 0.63
N ALA A 296 1.76 -26.82 -0.50
CA ALA A 296 1.95 -28.20 -0.93
C ALA A 296 3.22 -28.42 -1.77
N PHE A 297 3.88 -27.35 -2.22
CA PHE A 297 5.05 -27.40 -3.09
C PHE A 297 6.15 -26.48 -2.57
N ASP A 298 7.39 -26.98 -2.52
CA ASP A 298 8.53 -26.20 -2.04
C ASP A 298 8.90 -25.06 -2.99
N LYS A 299 8.86 -25.32 -4.30
CA LYS A 299 9.06 -24.32 -5.35
C LYS A 299 7.72 -23.71 -5.78
N PRO A 300 7.66 -22.40 -6.09
CA PRO A 300 6.47 -21.77 -6.64
C PRO A 300 6.00 -22.46 -7.93
N LEU A 301 4.69 -22.62 -8.09
CA LEU A 301 4.10 -23.16 -9.32
C LEU A 301 4.14 -22.10 -10.42
N LEU A 302 4.70 -22.44 -11.59
CA LEU A 302 4.76 -21.53 -12.74
C LEU A 302 3.42 -21.46 -13.47
N ILE A 303 2.97 -20.26 -13.77
CA ILE A 303 1.79 -19.98 -14.59
C ILE A 303 2.27 -19.26 -15.84
N LEU A 304 2.11 -19.91 -17.00
CA LEU A 304 2.69 -19.45 -18.25
C LEU A 304 1.58 -19.19 -19.29
N GLY A 305 1.57 -17.98 -19.83
CA GLY A 305 0.63 -17.53 -20.85
C GLY A 305 -0.70 -17.02 -20.31
N ARG A 306 -1.40 -16.21 -21.11
CA ARG A 306 -2.67 -15.57 -20.74
C ARG A 306 -3.77 -16.59 -20.41
N ASP A 307 -3.87 -17.68 -21.17
CA ASP A 307 -4.88 -18.72 -20.97
C ASP A 307 -4.80 -19.34 -19.56
N ASN A 308 -3.58 -19.66 -19.12
CA ASN A 308 -3.35 -20.27 -17.80
C ASN A 308 -3.44 -19.23 -16.67
N SER A 309 -3.11 -17.97 -16.92
CA SER A 309 -3.34 -16.88 -15.97
C SER A 309 -4.83 -16.59 -15.76
N ASN A 310 -5.67 -16.89 -16.75
CA ASN A 310 -7.13 -16.86 -16.69
C ASN A 310 -7.70 -15.61 -15.98
N ARG A 311 -7.43 -14.43 -16.55
CA ARG A 311 -7.90 -13.12 -16.05
C ARG A 311 -7.54 -12.84 -14.58
N ALA A 312 -6.46 -13.43 -14.06
CA ALA A 312 -5.89 -13.08 -12.74
C ALA A 312 -4.95 -11.88 -12.86
N ILE A 313 -4.89 -11.05 -11.81
CA ILE A 313 -4.00 -9.90 -11.70
C ILE A 313 -3.03 -10.10 -10.53
N ALA A 314 -1.85 -9.47 -10.59
CA ALA A 314 -0.87 -9.51 -9.52
C ALA A 314 -1.51 -9.19 -8.14
N GLY A 315 -1.25 -10.05 -7.16
CA GLY A 315 -1.79 -9.96 -5.81
C GLY A 315 -3.13 -10.67 -5.60
N ASP A 316 -3.80 -11.16 -6.64
CA ASP A 316 -5.04 -11.92 -6.50
C ASP A 316 -4.81 -13.20 -5.67
N SER A 317 -5.78 -13.55 -4.82
CA SER A 317 -5.82 -14.88 -4.20
C SER A 317 -6.53 -15.84 -5.16
N VAL A 318 -5.76 -16.75 -5.74
CA VAL A 318 -6.20 -17.64 -6.81
C VAL A 318 -6.21 -19.09 -6.36
N VAL A 319 -7.02 -19.89 -7.04
CA VAL A 319 -6.98 -21.35 -6.98
C VAL A 319 -6.43 -21.88 -8.28
N VAL A 320 -5.43 -22.75 -8.18
CA VAL A 320 -4.73 -23.34 -9.32
C VAL A 320 -4.90 -24.85 -9.37
N GLU A 321 -4.93 -25.37 -10.60
CA GLU A 321 -4.86 -26.79 -10.94
C GLU A 321 -3.48 -27.06 -11.54
N VAL A 322 -2.72 -28.00 -10.97
CA VAL A 322 -1.39 -28.38 -11.45
C VAL A 322 -1.53 -29.13 -12.76
N LEU A 323 -0.74 -28.75 -13.76
CA LEU A 323 -0.75 -29.39 -15.07
C LEU A 323 -0.03 -30.76 -15.01
N PRO A 324 -0.39 -31.68 -15.92
CA PRO A 324 0.34 -32.93 -16.11
C PRO A 324 1.85 -32.75 -16.29
N LYS A 325 2.66 -33.72 -15.86
CA LYS A 325 4.14 -33.63 -15.86
C LYS A 325 4.74 -33.40 -17.25
N ASP A 326 4.08 -33.86 -18.30
CA ASP A 326 4.46 -33.64 -19.70
C ASP A 326 4.30 -32.17 -20.16
N GLN A 327 3.57 -31.35 -19.39
CA GLN A 327 3.35 -29.93 -19.64
C GLN A 327 4.17 -29.02 -18.72
N TRP A 328 5.05 -29.60 -17.91
CA TRP A 328 5.97 -28.85 -17.07
C TRP A 328 7.02 -28.15 -17.93
N LYS A 329 7.35 -26.92 -17.56
CA LYS A 329 8.22 -26.03 -18.32
C LYS A 329 9.23 -25.37 -17.39
N SER A 330 10.31 -24.88 -17.97
CA SER A 330 11.32 -24.07 -17.30
C SER A 330 10.90 -22.58 -17.28
N PRO A 331 11.46 -21.79 -16.34
CA PRO A 331 11.31 -20.33 -16.35
C PRO A 331 11.82 -19.69 -17.64
N SER A 332 11.25 -18.56 -18.05
CA SER A 332 11.69 -17.87 -19.26
C SER A 332 13.03 -17.16 -19.04
N THR A 333 13.93 -17.28 -20.03
CA THR A 333 15.22 -16.56 -20.11
C THR A 333 15.11 -15.23 -20.85
N LYS A 334 13.90 -14.84 -21.28
CA LYS A 334 13.66 -13.64 -22.09
C LYS A 334 12.94 -12.56 -21.30
N ILE A 335 13.36 -11.32 -21.53
CA ILE A 335 12.60 -10.14 -21.14
C ILE A 335 11.50 -9.93 -22.18
N VAL A 336 10.24 -9.88 -21.73
CA VAL A 336 9.07 -9.68 -22.59
C VAL A 336 8.18 -8.61 -21.98
N ASP A 337 8.10 -7.47 -22.65
CA ASP A 337 7.18 -6.40 -22.27
C ASP A 337 5.88 -6.49 -23.05
N GLU A 338 4.78 -6.18 -22.38
CA GLU A 338 3.47 -6.16 -23.02
C GLU A 338 3.41 -5.14 -24.16
N GLU A 339 4.14 -4.03 -24.07
CA GLU A 339 4.14 -2.98 -25.09
C GLU A 339 4.71 -3.42 -26.41
N ALA A 340 5.81 -4.18 -26.41
CA ALA A 340 6.42 -4.68 -27.64
C ALA A 340 5.49 -5.65 -28.39
N VAL A 341 4.70 -6.42 -27.64
CA VAL A 341 3.78 -7.44 -28.16
C VAL A 341 2.45 -6.82 -28.61
N THR A 342 1.88 -5.93 -27.81
CA THR A 342 0.49 -5.43 -27.96
C THR A 342 0.42 -4.00 -28.50
N ARG A 343 1.49 -3.48 -29.11
CA ARG A 343 1.54 -2.10 -29.63
C ARG A 343 0.45 -1.81 -30.67
N ASN A 344 0.09 -2.82 -31.45
CA ASN A 344 -0.86 -2.72 -32.55
C ASN A 344 -2.29 -3.12 -32.17
N ASP A 345 -2.53 -3.46 -30.89
CA ASP A 345 -3.88 -3.76 -30.41
C ASP A 345 -4.70 -2.48 -30.37
N ASN A 346 -5.93 -2.52 -30.89
CA ASN A 346 -6.85 -1.37 -30.93
C ASN A 346 -8.02 -1.61 -29.95
N PRO A 347 -8.38 -0.62 -29.11
CA PRO A 347 -9.43 -0.77 -28.10
C PRO A 347 -10.84 -0.98 -28.67
N ASP A 348 -11.10 -0.57 -29.92
CA ASP A 348 -12.43 -0.62 -30.56
C ASP A 348 -12.68 -1.89 -31.39
N THR A 349 -11.64 -2.51 -31.96
CA THR A 349 -11.79 -3.68 -32.85
C THR A 349 -12.27 -4.94 -32.11
N GLU A 350 -11.94 -5.08 -30.82
CA GLU A 350 -12.33 -6.26 -30.02
C GLU A 350 -13.83 -6.33 -29.73
N GLU A 351 -14.59 -5.23 -29.87
CA GLU A 351 -16.05 -5.25 -29.75
C GLU A 351 -16.75 -5.77 -31.03
N THR A 352 -16.07 -5.80 -32.18
CA THR A 352 -16.73 -6.10 -33.48
C THR A 352 -16.23 -7.40 -34.11
N GLU A 353 -15.01 -7.84 -33.78
CA GLU A 353 -14.41 -9.08 -34.29
C GLU A 353 -14.17 -10.08 -33.15
N ALA A 354 -15.24 -10.73 -32.68
CA ALA A 354 -15.14 -11.94 -31.84
C ALA A 354 -14.75 -13.20 -32.65
N VAL A 355 -14.11 -13.01 -33.81
CA VAL A 355 -13.54 -14.07 -34.65
C VAL A 355 -12.04 -13.91 -34.59
N VAL A 356 -11.42 -14.51 -33.58
CA VAL A 356 -9.98 -14.79 -33.63
C VAL A 356 -9.79 -15.71 -34.82
N THR A 357 -9.16 -15.24 -35.90
CA THR A 357 -8.78 -16.16 -36.97
C THR A 357 -7.85 -17.22 -36.36
N ASP A 358 -7.92 -18.48 -36.80
CA ASP A 358 -6.97 -19.54 -36.38
C ASP A 358 -5.50 -19.10 -36.48
N ARG A 359 -5.24 -18.10 -37.32
CA ARG A 359 -3.96 -17.39 -37.48
C ARG A 359 -3.51 -16.64 -36.23
N GLU A 360 -4.39 -15.90 -35.56
CA GLU A 360 -4.05 -15.10 -34.37
C GLU A 360 -3.87 -15.96 -33.12
N ARG A 361 -4.69 -17.00 -32.96
CA ARG A 361 -4.51 -18.00 -31.90
C ARG A 361 -3.19 -18.76 -32.08
N LYS A 362 -2.84 -19.10 -33.33
CA LYS A 362 -1.52 -19.66 -33.67
C LYS A 362 -0.41 -18.64 -33.44
N ALA A 363 -0.59 -17.36 -33.75
CA ALA A 363 0.42 -16.32 -33.53
C ALA A 363 0.72 -16.13 -32.04
N LEU A 364 -0.30 -16.10 -31.16
CA LEU A 364 -0.13 -16.03 -29.70
C LEU A 364 0.50 -17.31 -29.13
N GLN A 365 0.12 -18.49 -29.62
CA GLN A 365 0.78 -19.75 -29.26
C GLN A 365 2.22 -19.80 -29.78
N GLU A 366 2.50 -19.27 -30.97
CA GLU A 366 3.84 -19.11 -31.51
C GLU A 366 4.67 -18.10 -30.73
N GLU A 367 4.06 -17.03 -30.23
CA GLU A 367 4.72 -16.02 -29.41
C GLU A 367 5.07 -16.57 -28.03
N VAL A 368 4.18 -17.35 -27.41
CA VAL A 368 4.48 -18.14 -26.21
C VAL A 368 5.58 -19.17 -26.50
N LYS A 369 5.56 -19.84 -27.66
CA LYS A 369 6.62 -20.78 -28.09
C LYS A 369 7.95 -20.06 -28.43
N LYS A 370 7.92 -18.82 -28.92
CA LYS A 370 9.10 -17.98 -29.21
C LYS A 370 9.71 -17.41 -27.91
N ALA A 371 8.87 -17.05 -26.95
CA ALA A 371 9.25 -16.63 -25.61
C ALA A 371 9.81 -17.79 -24.77
N HIS A 372 9.41 -19.03 -25.06
CA HIS A 372 9.87 -20.26 -24.42
C HIS A 372 10.50 -21.20 -25.45
N GLY A 373 11.52 -20.74 -26.17
CA GLY A 373 12.13 -21.45 -27.30
C GLY A 373 12.37 -22.95 -27.08
N LYS A 374 12.46 -23.74 -28.17
CA LYS A 374 12.62 -25.21 -28.12
C LYS A 374 13.89 -25.69 -27.39
N ASN A 375 14.84 -24.81 -27.10
CA ASN A 375 16.07 -25.10 -26.36
C ASN A 375 16.00 -24.47 -24.96
N SER A 376 15.10 -24.95 -24.10
CA SER A 376 15.20 -24.61 -22.69
C SER A 376 16.10 -25.63 -22.01
N ASP A 377 17.40 -25.34 -21.89
CA ASP A 377 18.38 -26.17 -21.18
C ASP A 377 18.15 -26.18 -19.64
N GLY A 378 17.11 -25.49 -19.16
CA GLY A 378 16.69 -25.49 -17.76
C GLY A 378 15.87 -26.72 -17.34
N LYS A 379 16.04 -27.16 -16.09
CA LYS A 379 15.25 -28.26 -15.50
C LYS A 379 13.76 -27.90 -15.47
N PRO A 380 12.85 -28.75 -15.99
CA PRO A 380 11.42 -28.48 -16.01
C PRO A 380 10.86 -28.40 -14.58
N GLN A 381 10.05 -27.37 -14.31
CA GLN A 381 9.41 -27.13 -13.02
C GLN A 381 7.89 -27.31 -13.12
N PRO A 382 7.20 -27.60 -12.00
CA PRO A 382 5.75 -27.74 -12.00
C PRO A 382 5.03 -26.50 -12.52
N THR A 383 4.20 -26.70 -13.55
CA THR A 383 3.34 -25.66 -14.14
C THR A 383 1.89 -25.85 -13.69
N ALA A 384 1.14 -24.77 -13.60
CA ALA A 384 -0.26 -24.79 -13.21
C ALA A 384 -1.09 -23.79 -14.02
N LYS A 385 -2.42 -23.89 -13.91
CA LYS A 385 -3.38 -22.93 -14.47
C LYS A 385 -4.36 -22.45 -13.40
N VAL A 386 -4.79 -21.20 -13.50
CA VAL A 386 -5.78 -20.59 -12.61
C VAL A 386 -7.18 -21.04 -13.02
N VAL A 387 -7.91 -21.62 -12.07
CA VAL A 387 -9.29 -22.14 -12.27
C VAL A 387 -10.35 -21.34 -11.51
N GLY A 388 -9.94 -20.40 -10.66
CA GLY A 388 -10.83 -19.51 -9.94
C GLY A 388 -10.08 -18.45 -9.14
N VAL A 389 -10.75 -17.32 -8.89
CA VAL A 389 -10.23 -16.22 -8.07
C VAL A 389 -11.10 -16.10 -6.82
N ILE A 390 -10.52 -16.34 -5.64
CA ILE A 390 -11.24 -16.28 -4.36
C ILE A 390 -11.38 -14.83 -3.89
N LYS A 391 -10.32 -14.04 -4.08
CA LYS A 391 -10.28 -12.63 -3.66
C LYS A 391 -9.49 -11.81 -4.66
N ARG A 392 -10.11 -10.75 -5.18
CA ARG A 392 -9.47 -9.77 -6.05
C ARG A 392 -8.57 -8.81 -5.26
N SER A 393 -7.47 -8.40 -5.86
CA SER A 393 -6.56 -7.35 -5.39
C SER A 393 -6.78 -6.01 -6.10
N TRP A 394 -7.95 -5.82 -6.74
CA TRP A 394 -8.28 -4.58 -7.44
C TRP A 394 -8.28 -3.37 -6.50
N ARG A 395 -7.71 -2.28 -7.02
CA ARG A 395 -7.58 -0.99 -6.35
C ARG A 395 -7.71 0.12 -7.38
N GLN A 396 -7.58 1.36 -6.93
CA GLN A 396 -7.36 2.48 -7.84
C GLN A 396 -5.95 2.36 -8.43
N TYR A 397 -5.84 2.40 -9.75
CA TYR A 397 -4.60 2.29 -10.50
C TYR A 397 -4.26 3.63 -11.12
N VAL A 398 -3.00 4.03 -10.98
CA VAL A 398 -2.50 5.22 -11.65
C VAL A 398 -1.90 4.85 -13.00
N GLY A 399 -2.21 5.62 -14.03
CA GLY A 399 -1.69 5.41 -15.38
C GLY A 399 -1.81 6.66 -16.24
N HIS A 400 -1.64 6.49 -17.54
CA HIS A 400 -1.95 7.50 -18.54
C HIS A 400 -2.56 6.83 -19.78
N VAL A 401 -3.16 7.61 -20.66
CA VAL A 401 -3.76 7.11 -21.90
C VAL A 401 -2.69 6.79 -22.94
N ASP A 402 -2.78 5.61 -23.57
CA ASP A 402 -1.94 5.22 -24.71
C ASP A 402 -2.27 6.12 -25.91
N SER A 403 -1.30 6.92 -26.36
CA SER A 403 -1.49 7.84 -27.50
C SER A 403 -1.83 7.12 -28.80
N ASN A 404 -1.44 5.84 -28.95
CA ASN A 404 -1.78 5.04 -30.12
C ASN A 404 -3.23 4.56 -30.10
N SER A 405 -3.89 4.64 -28.93
CA SER A 405 -5.29 4.21 -28.75
C SER A 405 -6.31 5.33 -28.99
N THR A 406 -5.85 6.58 -29.15
CA THR A 406 -6.72 7.71 -29.47
C THR A 406 -6.86 7.88 -30.99
N GLY A 407 -8.09 7.90 -31.50
CA GLY A 407 -8.34 8.05 -32.94
C GLY A 407 -7.76 9.34 -33.51
N SER A 408 -7.02 9.23 -34.63
CA SER A 408 -6.26 10.33 -35.25
C SER A 408 -7.11 11.47 -35.83
N GLN A 409 -8.44 11.33 -35.81
CA GLN A 409 -9.39 12.36 -36.22
C GLN A 409 -10.68 12.27 -35.40
N ALA A 410 -10.77 13.04 -34.32
CA ALA A 410 -12.06 13.40 -33.74
C ALA A 410 -11.93 14.68 -32.91
N SER A 411 -12.04 15.86 -33.55
CA SER A 411 -12.29 17.13 -32.84
C SER A 411 -13.72 17.22 -32.25
N GLY A 412 -14.33 16.07 -31.90
CA GLY A 412 -15.70 15.98 -31.41
C GLY A 412 -15.79 15.22 -30.10
N ARG A 413 -16.69 15.69 -29.21
CA ARG A 413 -17.01 15.13 -27.88
C ARG A 413 -17.76 13.78 -27.93
N ARG A 414 -17.32 12.84 -28.78
CA ARG A 414 -17.91 11.50 -28.88
C ARG A 414 -17.22 10.57 -27.89
N GLN A 415 -18.02 9.73 -27.23
CA GLN A 415 -17.50 8.68 -26.36
C GLN A 415 -16.69 7.67 -27.18
N GLN A 416 -15.45 7.40 -26.76
CA GLN A 416 -14.51 6.49 -27.41
C GLN A 416 -13.86 5.55 -26.38
N ASN A 417 -13.39 4.39 -26.82
CA ASN A 417 -12.60 3.51 -25.95
C ASN A 417 -11.12 3.82 -26.13
N VAL A 418 -10.39 3.92 -25.02
CA VAL A 418 -8.94 4.11 -25.00
C VAL A 418 -8.29 3.06 -24.10
N PHE A 419 -7.00 2.82 -24.27
CA PHE A 419 -6.23 2.04 -23.32
C PHE A 419 -5.56 2.95 -22.30
N LEU A 420 -5.79 2.65 -21.03
CA LEU A 420 -4.93 3.08 -19.95
C LEU A 420 -3.73 2.16 -19.84
N LEU A 421 -2.55 2.75 -19.69
CA LEU A 421 -1.31 2.08 -19.35
C LEU A 421 -1.02 2.30 -17.85
N PRO A 422 -1.26 1.31 -16.98
CA PRO A 422 -0.90 1.40 -15.55
C PRO A 422 0.59 1.59 -15.34
N MET A 423 0.95 2.35 -14.29
CA MET A 423 2.32 2.55 -13.83
C MET A 423 2.97 1.25 -13.35
N ASP A 424 2.21 0.34 -12.75
CA ASP A 424 2.68 -1.00 -12.41
C ASP A 424 2.65 -1.90 -13.64
N LYS A 425 3.84 -2.28 -14.11
CA LYS A 425 4.05 -3.14 -15.28
C LYS A 425 3.45 -4.54 -15.12
N ARG A 426 3.11 -4.95 -13.90
CA ARG A 426 2.44 -6.24 -13.59
C ARG A 426 0.93 -6.21 -13.82
N ILE A 427 0.35 -5.03 -14.05
CA ILE A 427 -1.08 -4.85 -14.30
C ILE A 427 -1.29 -4.69 -15.81
N PRO A 428 -2.18 -5.47 -16.46
CA PRO A 428 -2.43 -5.39 -17.89
C PRO A 428 -3.03 -4.03 -18.30
N LYS A 429 -3.05 -3.72 -19.61
CA LYS A 429 -3.72 -2.50 -20.11
C LYS A 429 -5.20 -2.53 -19.69
N ILE A 430 -5.75 -1.38 -19.32
CA ILE A 430 -7.16 -1.28 -18.90
C ILE A 430 -7.92 -0.52 -19.99
N ARG A 431 -9.00 -1.10 -20.50
CA ARG A 431 -9.89 -0.44 -21.46
C ARG A 431 -10.77 0.55 -20.70
N VAL A 432 -10.73 1.83 -21.07
CA VAL A 432 -11.51 2.89 -20.46
C VAL A 432 -12.35 3.57 -21.52
N ARG A 433 -13.65 3.73 -21.24
CA ARG A 433 -14.57 4.42 -22.15
C ARG A 433 -14.73 5.87 -21.67
N THR A 434 -14.33 6.84 -22.49
CA THR A 434 -14.28 8.25 -22.10
C THR A 434 -14.71 9.18 -23.22
N ARG A 435 -15.29 10.34 -22.86
CA ARG A 435 -15.57 11.45 -23.78
C ARG A 435 -14.43 12.47 -23.84
N GLN A 436 -13.46 12.35 -22.93
CA GLN A 436 -12.42 13.34 -22.67
C GLN A 436 -11.03 12.91 -23.11
N ALA A 437 -10.93 11.93 -24.02
CA ALA A 437 -9.64 11.34 -24.41
C ALA A 437 -8.57 12.38 -24.78
N SER A 438 -8.96 13.47 -25.46
CA SER A 438 -8.05 14.56 -25.82
C SER A 438 -7.57 15.41 -24.64
N GLU A 439 -8.39 15.56 -23.60
CA GLU A 439 -8.07 16.38 -22.41
C GLU A 439 -7.20 15.61 -21.42
N ILE A 440 -7.43 14.30 -21.29
CA ILE A 440 -6.67 13.43 -20.39
C ILE A 440 -5.39 12.87 -21.04
N LEU A 441 -5.21 13.07 -22.35
CA LEU A 441 -3.98 12.72 -23.05
C LEU A 441 -2.81 13.56 -22.49
N GLY A 442 -1.69 12.90 -22.20
CA GLY A 442 -0.54 13.59 -21.60
C GLY A 442 -0.68 13.91 -20.11
N GLN A 443 -1.72 13.39 -19.44
CA GLN A 443 -1.94 13.54 -18.01
C GLN A 443 -1.78 12.21 -17.25
N ARG A 444 -1.40 12.30 -15.98
CA ARG A 444 -1.56 11.21 -15.02
C ARG A 444 -3.02 11.13 -14.61
N ILE A 445 -3.60 9.94 -14.72
CA ILE A 445 -5.00 9.71 -14.36
C ILE A 445 -5.16 8.51 -13.44
N LEU A 446 -6.24 8.54 -12.67
CA LEU A 446 -6.64 7.50 -11.74
C LEU A 446 -7.85 6.74 -12.31
N VAL A 447 -7.76 5.42 -12.36
CA VAL A 447 -8.79 4.52 -12.92
C VAL A 447 -9.03 3.35 -11.98
N THR A 448 -10.25 2.80 -11.98
CA THR A 448 -10.58 1.55 -11.28
C THR A 448 -10.99 0.49 -12.28
N ILE A 449 -10.61 -0.78 -12.04
CA ILE A 449 -11.08 -1.93 -12.82
C ILE A 449 -12.48 -2.32 -12.35
N ASP A 450 -13.40 -2.48 -13.30
CA ASP A 450 -14.79 -2.86 -13.05
C ASP A 450 -15.04 -4.35 -13.26
N SER A 451 -14.54 -4.89 -14.38
CA SER A 451 -14.68 -6.30 -14.75
C SER A 451 -13.59 -6.76 -15.71
N TRP A 452 -13.51 -8.07 -15.87
CA TRP A 452 -12.74 -8.69 -16.94
C TRP A 452 -13.52 -9.87 -17.48
N ASP A 453 -14.20 -9.62 -18.60
CA ASP A 453 -15.11 -10.56 -19.24
C ASP A 453 -14.34 -11.60 -20.06
N ARG A 454 -14.98 -12.76 -20.30
CA ARG A 454 -14.30 -13.94 -20.90
C ARG A 454 -14.03 -13.78 -22.39
N ASP A 455 -14.81 -12.95 -23.04
CA ASP A 455 -14.72 -12.54 -24.44
C ASP A 455 -13.81 -11.32 -24.62
N SER A 456 -13.17 -10.82 -23.55
CA SER A 456 -12.37 -9.61 -23.59
C SER A 456 -10.92 -9.87 -23.23
N ARG A 457 -9.98 -9.49 -24.11
CA ARG A 457 -8.54 -9.65 -23.87
C ARG A 457 -8.06 -8.81 -22.68
N TYR A 458 -8.64 -7.63 -22.50
CA TYR A 458 -8.27 -6.64 -21.48
C TYR A 458 -9.40 -6.38 -20.48
N PRO A 459 -9.09 -6.08 -19.21
CA PRO A 459 -10.08 -5.63 -18.25
C PRO A 459 -10.70 -4.30 -18.67
N THR A 460 -11.96 -4.10 -18.31
CA THR A 460 -12.68 -2.83 -18.46
C THR A 460 -12.65 -2.07 -17.15
N GLY A 461 -12.46 -0.75 -17.22
CA GLY A 461 -12.49 0.15 -16.08
C GLY A 461 -13.04 1.52 -16.41
N HIS A 462 -13.18 2.37 -15.39
CA HIS A 462 -13.70 3.72 -15.51
C HIS A 462 -12.73 4.76 -14.93
N PHE A 463 -12.82 5.98 -15.46
CA PHE A 463 -12.01 7.11 -15.04
C PHE A 463 -12.51 7.67 -13.70
N ILE A 464 -11.60 8.03 -12.79
CA ILE A 464 -11.95 8.68 -11.52
C ILE A 464 -11.61 10.16 -11.58
N ARG A 465 -10.34 10.50 -11.82
CA ARG A 465 -9.86 11.89 -11.89
C ARG A 465 -8.49 12.00 -12.53
N SER A 466 -8.15 13.20 -12.98
CA SER A 466 -6.80 13.59 -13.37
C SER A 466 -5.98 14.02 -12.14
N LEU A 467 -4.69 13.67 -12.14
CA LEU A 467 -3.70 14.07 -11.14
C LEU A 467 -2.84 15.24 -11.63
N GLY A 468 -2.89 15.57 -12.92
CA GLY A 468 -2.12 16.63 -13.56
C GLY A 468 -1.26 16.15 -14.72
N GLU A 469 -0.51 17.08 -15.32
CA GLU A 469 0.35 16.80 -16.46
C GLU A 469 1.52 15.87 -16.11
N LEU A 470 1.88 15.02 -17.06
CA LEU A 470 3.04 14.15 -16.99
C LEU A 470 4.35 14.93 -16.76
N GLU A 471 5.33 14.33 -16.08
CA GLU A 471 6.61 14.95 -15.67
C GLU A 471 6.51 16.07 -14.61
N THR A 472 5.31 16.52 -14.22
CA THR A 472 5.18 17.54 -13.15
C THR A 472 5.42 16.94 -11.76
N LYS A 473 6.19 17.66 -10.93
CA LYS A 473 6.52 17.24 -9.54
C LYS A 473 5.27 16.88 -8.74
N GLY A 474 4.23 17.71 -8.84
CA GLY A 474 2.95 17.50 -8.15
C GLY A 474 2.26 16.20 -8.56
N ALA A 475 2.05 15.99 -9.87
CA ALA A 475 1.34 14.83 -10.37
C ALA A 475 2.11 13.52 -10.14
N GLU A 476 3.42 13.49 -10.36
CA GLU A 476 4.24 12.28 -10.18
C GLU A 476 4.35 11.88 -8.70
N THR A 477 4.45 12.85 -7.78
CA THR A 477 4.47 12.58 -6.33
C THR A 477 3.13 12.03 -5.85
N GLU A 478 2.01 12.64 -6.28
CA GLU A 478 0.68 12.15 -5.92
C GLU A 478 0.39 10.76 -6.54
N ALA A 479 0.78 10.55 -7.80
CA ALA A 479 0.71 9.28 -8.49
C ALA A 479 1.44 8.17 -7.73
N LEU A 480 2.67 8.45 -7.29
CA LEU A 480 3.47 7.52 -6.49
C LEU A 480 2.80 7.18 -5.14
N LEU A 481 2.28 8.19 -4.45
CA LEU A 481 1.59 7.99 -3.16
C LEU A 481 0.35 7.09 -3.32
N LEU A 482 -0.46 7.32 -4.35
CA LEU A 482 -1.64 6.49 -4.66
C LEU A 482 -1.27 5.07 -5.07
N GLU A 483 -0.22 4.92 -5.88
CA GLU A 483 0.24 3.63 -6.39
C GLU A 483 0.65 2.66 -5.27
N TYR A 484 1.21 3.21 -4.19
CA TYR A 484 1.59 2.46 -3.00
C TYR A 484 0.58 2.60 -1.83
N ASP A 485 -0.65 3.06 -2.09
CA ASP A 485 -1.71 3.20 -1.08
C ASP A 485 -1.23 3.93 0.21
N VAL A 486 -0.54 5.06 0.01
CA VAL A 486 -0.09 5.94 1.09
C VAL A 486 -1.16 7.00 1.33
N GLN A 487 -1.66 7.10 2.57
CA GLN A 487 -2.66 8.09 2.94
C GLN A 487 -2.01 9.47 3.13
N TYR A 488 -2.14 10.33 2.13
CA TYR A 488 -1.54 11.68 2.10
C TYR A 488 -2.54 12.81 2.35
N LYS A 489 -3.83 12.49 2.54
CA LYS A 489 -4.85 13.49 2.84
C LYS A 489 -4.57 14.16 4.21
N PRO A 490 -4.98 15.43 4.38
CA PRO A 490 -4.95 16.10 5.67
C PRO A 490 -5.71 15.31 6.74
N PHE A 491 -5.31 15.48 7.99
CA PHE A 491 -5.98 14.82 9.12
C PHE A 491 -7.43 15.35 9.26
N PRO A 492 -8.43 14.47 9.39
CA PRO A 492 -9.81 14.87 9.62
C PRO A 492 -9.98 15.68 10.91
N LYS A 493 -11.00 16.53 10.99
CA LYS A 493 -11.29 17.33 12.18
C LYS A 493 -11.47 16.47 13.43
N SER A 494 -12.14 15.33 13.34
CA SER A 494 -12.30 14.39 14.45
C SER A 494 -10.99 13.87 15.03
N VAL A 495 -9.91 13.83 14.22
CA VAL A 495 -8.55 13.50 14.68
C VAL A 495 -7.90 14.71 15.34
N LEU A 496 -8.05 15.90 14.75
CA LEU A 496 -7.50 17.15 15.29
C LEU A 496 -8.13 17.54 16.63
N ASP A 497 -9.43 17.27 16.83
CA ASP A 497 -10.15 17.51 18.08
C ASP A 497 -9.65 16.60 19.23
N CYS A 498 -8.83 15.59 18.94
CA CYS A 498 -8.15 14.77 19.95
C CYS A 498 -6.83 15.37 20.45
N LEU A 499 -6.35 16.47 19.85
CA LEU A 499 -5.11 17.13 20.26
C LEU A 499 -5.31 17.87 21.61
N PRO A 500 -4.24 18.06 22.41
CA PRO A 500 -4.31 18.89 23.60
C PRO A 500 -4.80 20.30 23.27
N SER A 501 -5.71 20.83 24.09
CA SER A 501 -6.30 22.16 23.90
C SER A 501 -5.29 23.30 23.93
N GLU A 502 -4.19 23.09 24.64
CA GLU A 502 -3.06 24.02 24.81
C GLU A 502 -2.24 24.18 23.53
N GLY A 503 -2.37 23.27 22.56
CA GLY A 503 -1.62 23.34 21.32
C GLY A 503 -0.10 23.32 21.56
N HIS A 504 0.61 24.25 20.93
CA HIS A 504 2.07 24.41 21.08
C HIS A 504 2.50 24.92 22.47
N ASP A 505 1.58 25.47 23.26
CA ASP A 505 1.88 26.00 24.59
C ASP A 505 1.88 24.91 25.67
N TRP A 506 1.63 23.65 25.30
CA TRP A 506 1.67 22.53 26.21
C TRP A 506 3.06 22.37 26.87
N LYS A 507 3.07 22.21 28.20
CA LYS A 507 4.29 22.06 29.01
C LYS A 507 4.08 20.97 30.06
N VAL A 508 5.20 20.37 30.48
CA VAL A 508 5.19 19.47 31.63
C VAL A 508 4.75 20.25 32.88
N PRO A 509 3.81 19.75 33.68
CA PRO A 509 3.38 20.41 34.91
C PRO A 509 4.57 20.63 35.87
N VAL A 510 4.66 21.82 36.46
CA VAL A 510 5.74 22.15 37.41
C VAL A 510 5.58 21.41 38.75
N SER A 511 4.34 21.27 39.20
CA SER A 511 3.97 20.60 40.46
C SER A 511 4.01 19.08 40.29
N LYS A 512 4.75 18.39 41.16
CA LYS A 512 4.84 16.92 41.17
C LYS A 512 3.59 16.24 41.72
N GLU A 513 2.70 17.02 42.32
CA GLU A 513 1.37 16.60 42.77
C GLU A 513 0.36 16.50 41.62
N ASP A 514 0.69 17.05 40.44
CA ASP A 514 -0.15 16.95 39.25
C ASP A 514 -0.26 15.49 38.77
N LYS A 515 -1.44 15.12 38.24
CA LYS A 515 -1.70 13.78 37.71
C LYS A 515 -0.73 13.37 36.61
N GLY A 516 -0.16 14.33 35.87
CA GLY A 516 0.86 14.12 34.86
C GLY A 516 2.14 13.47 35.40
N TRP A 517 2.44 13.64 36.69
CA TRP A 517 3.59 13.03 37.37
C TRP A 517 3.30 11.64 37.96
N ASN A 518 2.05 11.17 37.95
CA ASN A 518 1.71 9.87 38.52
C ASN A 518 2.54 8.74 37.88
N GLY A 519 3.28 8.01 38.71
CA GLY A 519 4.17 6.93 38.31
C GLY A 519 5.38 7.34 37.45
N ARG A 520 5.62 8.64 37.21
CA ARG A 520 6.74 9.11 36.37
C ARG A 520 7.99 9.39 37.18
N LYS A 521 9.14 8.94 36.68
CA LYS A 521 10.45 9.25 37.24
C LYS A 521 10.96 10.59 36.69
N ASP A 522 11.43 11.47 37.58
CA ASP A 522 12.13 12.70 37.20
C ASP A 522 13.58 12.35 36.84
N LEU A 523 13.95 12.57 35.58
CA LEU A 523 15.30 12.31 35.03
C LEU A 523 15.88 13.57 34.37
N ARG A 524 15.34 14.75 34.70
CA ARG A 524 15.75 16.04 34.10
C ARG A 524 17.16 16.45 34.47
N ASP A 525 17.72 15.91 35.55
CA ASP A 525 19.07 16.14 36.04
C ASP A 525 20.14 15.49 35.14
N LEU A 526 19.80 14.37 34.48
CA LEU A 526 20.71 13.64 33.60
C LEU A 526 21.15 14.45 32.36
N LEU A 527 22.38 14.19 31.92
CA LEU A 527 22.97 14.76 30.70
C LEU A 527 22.59 13.90 29.49
N ILE A 528 21.38 14.11 29.00
CA ILE A 528 20.80 13.41 27.86
C ILE A 528 21.04 14.21 26.58
N CYS A 529 21.39 13.56 25.47
CA CYS A 529 21.42 14.17 24.13
C CYS A 529 20.77 13.26 23.08
N SER A 530 20.34 13.83 21.96
CA SER A 530 19.93 13.07 20.78
C SER A 530 20.97 13.15 19.67
N ILE A 531 21.02 12.14 18.79
CA ILE A 531 21.93 12.07 17.65
C ILE A 531 21.14 11.60 16.42
N ASP A 532 20.84 12.54 15.53
CA ASP A 532 19.87 12.36 14.46
C ASP A 532 20.44 12.74 13.08
N PRO A 533 19.75 12.41 11.97
CA PRO A 533 20.06 12.99 10.67
C PRO A 533 19.93 14.54 10.70
N PRO A 534 20.69 15.25 9.85
CA PRO A 534 20.53 16.70 9.72
C PRO A 534 19.08 17.05 9.33
N GLY A 535 18.54 18.10 9.94
CA GLY A 535 17.16 18.56 9.69
C GLY A 535 16.04 17.71 10.33
N CYS A 536 16.38 16.74 11.19
CA CYS A 536 15.37 15.96 11.91
C CYS A 536 14.52 16.86 12.84
N GLN A 537 13.20 16.72 12.73
CA GLN A 537 12.23 17.46 13.58
C GLN A 537 11.46 16.52 14.53
N ASP A 538 11.34 15.25 14.15
CA ASP A 538 10.66 14.16 14.82
C ASP A 538 11.66 13.31 15.62
N ILE A 539 12.28 13.90 16.65
CA ILE A 539 13.30 13.24 17.48
C ILE A 539 12.61 12.23 18.41
N ASP A 540 12.70 10.95 18.07
CA ASP A 540 12.11 9.84 18.83
C ASP A 540 12.99 9.41 20.01
N ASP A 541 14.32 9.46 19.88
CA ASP A 541 15.25 8.86 20.83
C ASP A 541 16.31 9.85 21.36
N ALA A 542 16.72 9.60 22.60
CA ALA A 542 17.81 10.30 23.25
C ALA A 542 18.57 9.35 24.19
N LEU A 543 19.86 9.59 24.41
CA LEU A 543 20.76 8.69 25.12
C LEU A 543 21.53 9.41 26.22
N HIS A 544 21.94 8.63 27.23
CA HIS A 544 22.97 9.05 28.19
C HIS A 544 23.77 7.84 28.69
N ALA A 545 24.98 8.11 29.20
CA ALA A 545 25.75 7.19 30.03
C ALA A 545 26.37 7.95 31.21
N ARG A 546 26.45 7.31 32.39
CA ARG A 546 27.19 7.82 33.55
C ARG A 546 27.86 6.71 34.34
N LEU A 547 29.00 7.01 34.95
CA LEU A 547 29.68 6.10 35.86
C LEU A 547 28.96 6.06 37.22
N LEU A 548 28.77 4.86 37.76
CA LEU A 548 28.19 4.61 39.08
C LEU A 548 29.28 4.45 40.14
N PRO A 549 28.97 4.68 41.43
CA PRO A 549 29.96 4.55 42.52
C PRO A 549 30.56 3.14 42.68
N ASN A 550 29.88 2.11 42.19
CA ASN A 550 30.34 0.71 42.22
C ASN A 550 31.28 0.35 41.05
N GLY A 551 31.58 1.29 40.15
CA GLY A 551 32.43 1.08 38.98
C GLY A 551 31.69 0.58 37.73
N ASN A 552 30.39 0.27 37.83
CA ASN A 552 29.53 0.02 36.68
C ASN A 552 29.07 1.32 36.04
N PHE A 553 28.36 1.24 34.93
CA PHE A 553 27.78 2.37 34.22
C PHE A 553 26.26 2.25 34.19
N GLU A 554 25.58 3.37 34.41
CA GLU A 554 24.17 3.49 34.06
C GLU A 554 24.08 4.02 32.64
N VAL A 555 23.38 3.30 31.77
CA VAL A 555 23.12 3.70 30.40
C VAL A 555 21.62 3.80 30.20
N GLY A 556 21.15 4.87 29.58
CA GLY A 556 19.73 5.07 29.32
C GLY A 556 19.43 5.37 27.87
N VAL A 557 18.37 4.73 27.37
CA VAL A 557 17.68 5.10 26.13
C VAL A 557 16.31 5.67 26.51
N HIS A 558 16.03 6.88 26.06
CA HIS A 558 14.84 7.64 26.36
C HIS A 558 14.04 7.83 25.07
N ILE A 559 12.84 7.26 24.99
CA ILE A 559 12.01 7.30 23.79
C ILE A 559 10.81 8.23 24.00
N ALA A 560 10.43 9.01 22.99
CA ALA A 560 9.26 9.89 23.01
C ALA A 560 7.99 9.19 23.54
N ASP A 561 7.30 9.78 24.52
CA ASP A 561 6.10 9.19 25.11
C ASP A 561 4.82 9.51 24.34
N VAL A 562 4.68 8.96 23.15
CA VAL A 562 3.49 9.15 22.30
C VAL A 562 2.24 8.53 22.92
N SER A 563 2.36 7.43 23.68
CA SER A 563 1.21 6.77 24.32
C SER A 563 0.54 7.62 25.39
N HIS A 564 1.22 8.66 25.89
CA HIS A 564 0.59 9.66 26.74
C HIS A 564 -0.51 10.43 25.99
N PHE A 565 -0.24 10.86 24.76
CA PHE A 565 -1.13 11.71 23.97
C PHE A 565 -2.14 10.90 23.13
N VAL A 566 -1.71 9.78 22.54
CA VAL A 566 -2.55 8.97 21.65
C VAL A 566 -3.20 7.84 22.44
N LYS A 567 -4.48 8.02 22.82
CA LYS A 567 -5.27 7.04 23.59
C LYS A 567 -5.93 5.98 22.70
N PRO A 568 -6.05 4.71 23.13
CA PRO A 568 -6.62 3.65 22.31
C PRO A 568 -8.05 3.92 21.87
N ASN A 569 -8.41 3.42 20.69
CA ASN A 569 -9.77 3.41 20.13
C ASN A 569 -10.40 4.80 19.88
N ASN A 570 -9.64 5.89 20.02
CA ASN A 570 -10.09 7.23 19.63
C ASN A 570 -9.83 7.46 18.12
N PRO A 571 -10.39 8.52 17.50
CA PRO A 571 -10.15 8.83 16.09
C PRO A 571 -8.68 8.94 15.70
N MET A 572 -7.83 9.52 16.57
CA MET A 572 -6.39 9.68 16.32
C MET A 572 -5.65 8.34 16.27
N ASP A 573 -5.99 7.41 17.16
CA ASP A 573 -5.44 6.04 17.19
C ASP A 573 -5.86 5.24 15.96
N LEU A 574 -7.13 5.36 15.56
CA LEU A 574 -7.64 4.71 14.35
C LEU A 574 -6.92 5.23 13.09
N GLU A 575 -6.71 6.54 12.97
CA GLU A 575 -5.97 7.14 11.86
C GLU A 575 -4.50 6.71 11.86
N ALA A 576 -3.84 6.71 13.02
CA ALA A 576 -2.47 6.21 13.18
C ALA A 576 -2.35 4.72 12.80
N SER A 577 -3.33 3.91 13.19
CA SER A 577 -3.42 2.50 12.81
C SER A 577 -3.61 2.33 11.31
N VAL A 578 -4.42 3.17 10.65
CA VAL A 578 -4.65 3.11 9.20
C VAL A 578 -3.39 3.47 8.42
N ARG A 579 -2.69 4.54 8.82
CA ARG A 579 -1.40 4.96 8.22
C ARG A 579 -0.28 3.96 8.49
N GLY A 580 -0.20 3.44 9.72
CA GLY A 580 0.75 2.41 10.16
C GLY A 580 2.20 2.87 10.31
N THR A 581 2.70 3.72 9.41
CA THR A 581 4.06 4.29 9.44
C THR A 581 4.10 5.66 8.74
N THR A 582 5.01 6.53 9.15
CA THR A 582 5.39 7.72 8.37
C THR A 582 6.12 7.29 7.10
N VAL A 583 5.83 7.95 5.97
CA VAL A 583 6.47 7.68 4.68
C VAL A 583 7.42 8.83 4.34
N TYR A 584 8.70 8.50 4.13
CA TYR A 584 9.73 9.46 3.73
C TYR A 584 9.95 9.37 2.22
N LEU A 585 9.70 10.48 1.53
CA LEU A 585 10.06 10.72 0.15
C LEU A 585 11.26 11.68 0.12
N VAL A 586 11.80 11.97 -1.07
CA VAL A 586 12.93 12.91 -1.21
C VAL A 586 12.53 14.32 -0.82
N ASP A 587 11.35 14.80 -1.25
CA ASP A 587 10.89 16.19 -1.01
C ASP A 587 9.84 16.33 0.08
N LYS A 588 9.21 15.23 0.50
CA LYS A 588 8.07 15.23 1.41
C LYS A 588 8.17 14.13 2.46
N ARG A 589 7.63 14.44 3.62
CA ARG A 589 7.37 13.49 4.71
C ARG A 589 5.86 13.41 4.92
N ILE A 590 5.29 12.22 4.82
CA ILE A 590 3.86 11.99 5.08
C ILE A 590 3.73 11.41 6.48
N ASP A 591 3.33 12.25 7.42
CA ASP A 591 3.32 11.94 8.85
C ASP A 591 2.23 10.92 9.24
N MET A 592 2.57 10.01 10.14
CA MET A 592 1.61 9.11 10.79
C MET A 592 0.71 9.85 11.78
N LEU A 593 1.25 10.86 12.47
CA LEU A 593 0.56 11.67 13.49
C LEU A 593 0.49 13.13 13.05
N PRO A 594 -0.48 13.92 13.55
CA PRO A 594 -0.53 15.35 13.29
C PRO A 594 0.76 16.06 13.67
N HIS A 595 1.14 17.08 12.88
CA HIS A 595 2.41 17.81 13.02
C HIS A 595 2.66 18.27 14.47
N LEU A 596 1.66 18.84 15.14
CA LEU A 596 1.74 19.28 16.53
C LEU A 596 2.30 18.19 17.48
N LEU A 597 1.86 16.94 17.34
CA LEU A 597 2.38 15.85 18.16
C LEU A 597 3.76 15.40 17.69
N GLY A 598 3.91 15.19 16.37
CA GLY A 598 5.11 14.56 15.82
C GLY A 598 6.37 15.42 15.88
N THR A 599 6.28 16.73 15.63
CA THR A 599 7.45 17.62 15.53
C THR A 599 7.66 18.52 16.75
N ASP A 600 6.75 18.49 17.73
CA ASP A 600 6.83 19.40 18.88
C ASP A 600 6.56 18.74 20.23
N LEU A 601 5.34 18.26 20.48
CA LEU A 601 4.93 17.79 21.81
C LEU A 601 5.60 16.47 22.21
N CYS A 602 5.70 15.51 21.29
CA CYS A 602 6.35 14.22 21.53
C CYS A 602 7.86 14.27 21.24
N SER A 603 8.27 15.10 20.27
CA SER A 603 9.67 15.24 19.86
C SER A 603 10.55 15.65 21.04
N LEU A 604 11.65 14.93 21.26
CA LEU A 604 12.58 15.14 22.39
C LEU A 604 13.53 16.32 22.15
N LYS A 605 12.94 17.49 21.86
CA LYS A 605 13.64 18.75 21.55
C LYS A 605 14.63 19.14 22.66
N PRO A 606 15.80 19.71 22.31
CA PRO A 606 16.77 20.14 23.30
C PRO A 606 16.22 21.30 24.13
N TYR A 607 16.71 21.43 25.35
CA TYR A 607 16.42 22.52 26.30
C TYR A 607 14.98 22.61 26.83
N VAL A 608 14.08 21.72 26.40
CA VAL A 608 12.67 21.69 26.83
C VAL A 608 12.36 20.39 27.57
N GLU A 609 11.48 20.48 28.57
CA GLU A 609 10.99 19.32 29.31
C GLU A 609 10.00 18.52 28.46
N ARG A 610 10.21 17.20 28.39
CA ARG A 610 9.42 16.28 27.58
C ARG A 610 9.15 14.98 28.32
N TYR A 611 8.00 14.38 28.04
CA TYR A 611 7.69 13.04 28.51
C TYR A 611 8.40 12.00 27.65
N ALA A 612 8.98 11.01 28.32
CA ALA A 612 9.66 9.89 27.69
C ALA A 612 9.25 8.56 28.33
N PHE A 613 9.48 7.47 27.60
CA PHE A 613 9.56 6.12 28.12
C PHE A 613 11.03 5.71 28.11
N SER A 614 11.62 5.60 29.30
CA SER A 614 13.04 5.29 29.49
C SER A 614 13.27 3.81 29.76
N VAL A 615 14.29 3.27 29.09
CA VAL A 615 14.91 1.99 29.39
C VAL A 615 16.29 2.29 29.98
N LEU A 616 16.53 1.83 31.20
CA LEU A 616 17.75 2.07 31.96
C LEU A 616 18.45 0.74 32.19
N TRP A 617 19.74 0.66 31.90
CA TRP A 617 20.57 -0.50 32.16
C TRP A 617 21.69 -0.15 33.15
N GLU A 618 22.00 -1.10 34.03
CA GLU A 618 23.31 -1.14 34.66
C GLU A 618 24.21 -2.07 33.84
N ILE A 619 25.34 -1.53 33.38
CA ILE A 619 26.26 -2.19 32.45
C ILE A 619 27.66 -2.20 33.07
N THR A 620 28.34 -3.35 33.02
CA THR A 620 29.73 -3.47 33.49
C THR A 620 30.71 -2.78 32.52
N PRO A 621 31.98 -2.53 32.92
CA PRO A 621 33.00 -2.00 32.02
C PRO A 621 33.25 -2.82 30.74
N ASP A 622 32.87 -4.10 30.72
CA ASP A 622 32.96 -5.03 29.59
C ASP A 622 31.67 -5.12 28.74
N ALA A 623 30.76 -4.16 28.93
CA ALA A 623 29.47 -4.10 28.27
C ALA A 623 28.57 -5.34 28.51
N GLU A 624 28.63 -5.94 29.70
CA GLU A 624 27.64 -6.93 30.14
C GLU A 624 26.50 -6.27 30.91
N ILE A 625 25.27 -6.68 30.62
CA ILE A 625 24.07 -6.13 31.25
C ILE A 625 23.87 -6.82 32.60
N VAL A 626 23.90 -6.04 33.68
CA VAL A 626 23.65 -6.51 35.06
C VAL A 626 22.14 -6.51 35.34
N SER A 627 21.46 -5.43 34.98
CA SER A 627 20.02 -5.27 35.18
C SER A 627 19.42 -4.32 34.15
N SER A 628 18.11 -4.44 33.94
CA SER A 628 17.31 -3.52 33.13
C SER A 628 16.09 -3.05 33.90
N ASN A 629 15.75 -1.77 33.75
CA ASN A 629 14.59 -1.15 34.37
C ASN A 629 13.84 -0.29 33.34
N PHE A 630 12.53 -0.23 33.47
CA PHE A 630 11.64 0.44 32.53
C PHE A 630 10.77 1.43 33.29
N THR A 631 10.69 2.67 32.83
CA THR A 631 9.90 3.68 33.52
C THR A 631 9.42 4.77 32.56
N LYS A 632 8.21 5.26 32.76
CA LYS A 632 7.78 6.55 32.20
C LYS A 632 8.52 7.65 32.95
N SER A 633 9.01 8.66 32.24
CA SER A 633 9.85 9.68 32.81
C SER A 633 9.58 11.07 32.25
N VAL A 634 10.16 12.07 32.92
CA VAL A 634 10.35 13.43 32.42
C VAL A 634 11.83 13.63 32.20
N ILE A 635 12.21 14.03 30.99
CA ILE A 635 13.59 14.34 30.61
C ILE A 635 13.71 15.77 30.11
N ARG A 636 14.95 16.26 30.04
CA ARG A 636 15.29 17.51 29.36
C ARG A 636 16.59 17.31 28.60
N SER A 637 16.50 17.10 27.28
CA SER A 637 17.68 16.93 26.43
C SER A 637 18.56 18.19 26.50
N ARG A 638 19.87 18.00 26.56
CA ARG A 638 20.87 19.08 26.68
C ARG A 638 21.33 19.57 25.32
N GLU A 639 21.30 18.72 24.31
CA GLU A 639 21.67 19.08 22.95
C GLU A 639 21.06 18.08 21.95
N ALA A 640 20.80 18.54 20.73
CA ALA A 640 20.41 17.69 19.61
C ALA A 640 21.50 17.76 18.53
N PHE A 641 22.28 16.68 18.39
CA PHE A 641 23.40 16.62 17.46
C PHE A 641 22.99 16.01 16.12
N SER A 642 23.57 16.50 15.03
CA SER A 642 23.68 15.69 13.82
C SER A 642 24.73 14.57 14.01
N TYR A 643 24.65 13.49 13.23
CA TYR A 643 25.66 12.42 13.26
C TYR A 643 27.10 12.93 13.09
N GLU A 644 27.30 13.89 12.19
CA GLU A 644 28.62 14.50 11.93
C GLU A 644 29.07 15.37 13.11
N GLN A 645 28.18 16.19 13.66
CA GLN A 645 28.48 17.03 14.83
C GLN A 645 28.85 16.18 16.05
N ALA A 646 28.12 15.08 16.28
CA ALA A 646 28.42 14.14 17.33
C ALA A 646 29.78 13.46 17.13
N GLN A 647 30.11 13.08 15.89
CA GLN A 647 31.39 12.44 15.57
C GLN A 647 32.55 13.40 15.83
N LEU A 648 32.46 14.63 15.31
CA LEU A 648 33.46 15.68 15.54
C LEU A 648 33.66 15.97 17.03
N ARG A 649 32.58 16.02 17.81
CA ARG A 649 32.65 16.24 19.27
C ARG A 649 33.33 15.09 20.00
N ILE A 650 33.03 13.84 19.63
CA ILE A 650 33.65 12.65 20.23
C ILE A 650 35.15 12.62 19.95
N ASP A 651 35.54 12.91 18.70
CA ASP A 651 36.92 12.83 18.23
C ASP A 651 37.81 13.98 18.74
N ASP A 652 37.21 15.12 19.07
CA ASP A 652 37.90 16.29 19.61
C ASP A 652 38.34 16.09 21.08
N LYS A 653 39.60 15.70 21.26
CA LYS A 653 40.22 15.49 22.58
C LYS A 653 40.24 16.72 23.49
N SER A 654 40.03 17.93 22.98
CA SER A 654 40.00 19.13 23.81
C SER A 654 38.69 19.27 24.60
N GLN A 655 37.60 18.67 24.11
CA GLN A 655 36.31 18.63 24.81
C GLN A 655 36.30 17.52 25.86
N GLN A 656 36.14 17.91 27.13
CA GLN A 656 36.23 17.05 28.33
C GLN A 656 35.04 17.26 29.28
N ASP A 657 33.96 17.88 28.80
CA ASP A 657 32.72 18.01 29.56
C ASP A 657 32.03 16.65 29.74
N GLU A 658 31.24 16.52 30.79
CA GLU A 658 30.57 15.27 31.17
C GLU A 658 29.66 14.70 30.06
N LEU A 659 29.07 15.55 29.21
CA LEU A 659 28.25 15.10 28.09
C LEU A 659 29.13 14.43 27.01
N THR A 660 30.29 15.01 26.70
CA THR A 660 31.25 14.41 25.76
C THR A 660 31.80 13.08 26.28
N GLU A 661 32.10 12.98 27.58
CA GLU A 661 32.52 11.71 28.20
C GLU A 661 31.41 10.65 28.18
N SER A 662 30.15 11.05 28.39
CA SER A 662 28.97 10.20 28.18
C SER A 662 28.92 9.66 26.75
N MET A 663 29.07 10.52 25.73
CA MET A 663 29.07 10.12 24.32
C MET A 663 30.23 9.17 23.96
N ARG A 664 31.44 9.41 24.48
CA ARG A 664 32.60 8.52 24.31
C ARG A 664 32.36 7.16 24.95
N THR A 665 31.75 7.13 26.12
CA THR A 665 31.37 5.90 26.83
C THR A 665 30.35 5.10 26.02
N LEU A 666 29.32 5.78 25.49
CA LEU A 666 28.35 5.17 24.59
C LEU A 666 29.02 4.58 23.35
N LEU A 667 29.94 5.32 22.70
CA LEU A 667 30.66 4.82 21.52
C LEU A 667 31.54 3.60 21.85
N LYS A 668 32.19 3.60 23.03
CA LYS A 668 32.99 2.45 23.48
C LYS A 668 32.12 1.21 23.63
N PHE A 669 30.97 1.33 24.29
CA PHE A 669 30.08 0.20 24.49
C PHE A 669 29.40 -0.27 23.21
N SER A 670 29.02 0.63 22.30
CA SER A 670 28.41 0.24 21.03
C SER A 670 29.34 -0.64 20.19
N LYS A 671 30.65 -0.36 20.19
CA LYS A 671 31.65 -1.21 19.50
C LYS A 671 31.69 -2.64 20.07
N VAL A 672 31.61 -2.79 21.39
CA VAL A 672 31.59 -4.10 22.05
C VAL A 672 30.27 -4.83 21.77
N LEU A 673 29.13 -4.15 21.89
CA LEU A 673 27.80 -4.72 21.60
C LEU A 673 27.71 -5.20 20.15
N ARG A 674 28.20 -4.38 19.21
CA ARG A 674 28.28 -4.75 17.78
C ARG A 674 29.11 -6.01 17.59
N GLN A 675 30.30 -6.08 18.19
CA GLN A 675 31.15 -7.26 18.06
C GLN A 675 30.46 -8.52 18.58
N LYS A 676 29.84 -8.49 19.76
CA LYS A 676 29.06 -9.60 20.31
C LYS A 676 27.93 -10.04 19.36
N ARG A 677 27.23 -9.07 18.76
CA ARG A 677 26.15 -9.32 17.79
C ARG A 677 26.65 -9.97 16.51
N MET A 678 27.79 -9.51 15.98
CA MET A 678 28.44 -10.14 14.82
C MET A 678 28.91 -11.56 15.16
N ASP A 679 29.50 -11.76 16.34
CA ASP A 679 29.94 -13.07 16.85
C ASP A 679 28.77 -14.06 17.02
N ALA A 680 27.60 -13.58 17.41
CA ALA A 680 26.35 -14.36 17.43
C ALA A 680 25.82 -14.72 16.03
N GLY A 681 26.37 -14.13 14.96
CA GLY A 681 26.03 -14.41 13.58
C GLY A 681 25.02 -13.45 12.96
N ALA A 682 25.02 -12.18 13.36
CA ALA A 682 24.25 -11.14 12.69
C ALA A 682 24.80 -10.86 11.29
N LEU A 683 23.90 -10.54 10.36
CA LEU A 683 24.25 -10.29 8.97
C LEU A 683 24.45 -8.81 8.73
N ASN A 684 25.63 -8.45 8.22
CA ASN A 684 25.83 -7.14 7.62
C ASN A 684 25.35 -7.19 6.16
N LEU A 685 24.08 -6.86 5.95
CA LEU A 685 23.46 -6.81 4.62
C LEU A 685 23.52 -5.39 4.08
N ALA A 686 23.91 -5.25 2.81
CA ALA A 686 24.00 -3.96 2.14
C ALA A 686 22.69 -3.65 1.41
N SER A 687 22.16 -2.45 1.64
CA SER A 687 21.10 -1.85 0.83
C SER A 687 21.70 -0.67 0.05
N PRO A 688 21.33 -0.47 -1.22
CA PRO A 688 21.71 0.72 -1.97
C PRO A 688 20.92 1.93 -1.46
N GLU A 689 21.34 2.51 -0.34
CA GLU A 689 20.74 3.73 0.20
C GLU A 689 21.43 4.96 -0.39
N VAL A 690 20.68 5.72 -1.19
CA VAL A 690 21.14 6.97 -1.80
C VAL A 690 20.30 8.12 -1.28
N ARG A 691 20.94 9.26 -0.99
CA ARG A 691 20.26 10.51 -0.65
C ARG A 691 20.57 11.56 -1.69
N ILE A 692 19.59 12.42 -1.91
CA ILE A 692 19.71 13.57 -2.80
C ILE A 692 19.88 14.76 -1.85
N GLU A 693 21.07 15.36 -1.84
CA GLU A 693 21.43 16.46 -0.93
C GLU A 693 21.39 17.79 -1.66
N SER A 694 20.29 18.55 -1.54
CA SER A 694 20.16 19.86 -2.20
C SER A 694 21.11 20.89 -1.57
N GLU A 695 21.89 21.57 -2.42
CA GLU A 695 22.67 22.75 -2.02
C GLU A 695 21.72 23.97 -1.99
N GLY A 696 20.99 24.15 -0.89
CA GLY A 696 20.11 25.32 -0.66
C GLY A 696 18.80 24.97 0.06
N ASP A 697 18.06 26.00 0.49
CA ASP A 697 16.76 25.86 1.19
C ASP A 697 15.60 25.39 0.28
N GLU A 698 15.81 25.35 -1.05
CA GLU A 698 14.81 24.87 -2.01
C GLU A 698 15.07 23.40 -2.41
N VAL A 699 14.35 22.48 -1.76
CA VAL A 699 14.28 21.06 -2.15
C VAL A 699 13.57 20.94 -3.50
N GLY A 700 14.33 21.05 -4.58
CA GLY A 700 13.78 21.08 -5.92
C GLY A 700 14.72 21.48 -7.04
N ASP A 701 15.95 21.94 -6.78
CA ASP A 701 16.92 22.18 -7.85
C ASP A 701 17.38 20.85 -8.46
N PRO A 702 17.04 20.54 -9.72
CA PRO A 702 17.48 19.31 -10.38
C PRO A 702 19.00 19.27 -10.64
N LEU A 703 19.77 20.32 -10.36
CA LEU A 703 21.24 20.27 -10.43
C LEU A 703 21.90 19.66 -9.19
N THR A 704 21.12 19.41 -8.14
CA THR A 704 21.53 18.81 -6.86
C THR A 704 22.38 17.53 -7.06
N ASP A 705 23.49 17.43 -6.32
CA ASP A 705 24.36 16.24 -6.39
C ASP A 705 23.75 15.04 -5.64
N VAL A 706 23.82 13.87 -6.28
CA VAL A 706 23.36 12.60 -5.70
C VAL A 706 24.53 12.01 -4.94
N LYS A 707 24.44 11.99 -3.61
CA LYS A 707 25.51 11.50 -2.74
C LYS A 707 25.10 10.23 -2.02
N THR A 708 26.05 9.32 -1.88
CA THR A 708 25.89 8.14 -1.04
C THR A 708 26.14 8.53 0.41
N LYS A 709 25.29 8.05 1.32
CA LYS A 709 25.42 8.36 2.74
C LYS A 709 26.66 7.64 3.30
N ALA A 710 27.62 8.40 3.84
CA ALA A 710 28.70 7.82 4.62
C ALA A 710 28.14 7.28 5.95
N MET A 711 28.47 6.03 6.28
CA MET A 711 28.16 5.44 7.59
C MET A 711 29.25 5.83 8.58
N LEU A 712 28.90 6.65 9.58
CA LEU A 712 29.80 7.08 10.65
C LEU A 712 29.72 6.13 11.85
N ASP A 713 30.73 6.18 12.72
CA ASP A 713 30.76 5.44 13.98
C ASP A 713 29.59 5.84 14.90
N THR A 714 29.15 7.10 14.86
CA THR A 714 27.94 7.59 15.54
C THR A 714 26.64 6.98 14.99
N ASN A 715 26.56 6.60 13.71
CA ASN A 715 25.41 5.84 13.20
C ASN A 715 25.34 4.47 13.87
N SER A 716 26.47 3.78 13.95
CA SER A 716 26.56 2.48 14.63
C SER A 716 26.31 2.60 16.13
N LEU A 717 26.71 3.71 16.77
CA LEU A 717 26.42 3.98 18.18
C LEU A 717 24.92 3.93 18.46
N VAL A 718 24.15 4.73 17.73
CA VAL A 718 22.70 4.79 17.91
C VAL A 718 22.06 3.44 17.57
N GLU A 719 22.47 2.79 16.47
CA GLU A 719 21.94 1.49 16.05
C GLU A 719 22.01 0.44 17.16
N GLU A 720 23.17 0.25 17.80
CA GLU A 720 23.34 -0.81 18.80
C GLU A 720 22.50 -0.58 20.06
N PHE A 721 22.36 0.67 20.53
CA PHE A 721 21.51 0.96 21.69
C PHE A 721 20.01 0.86 21.35
N MET A 722 19.61 1.21 20.14
CA MET A 722 18.22 1.00 19.70
C MET A 722 17.90 -0.49 19.58
N LEU A 723 18.82 -1.31 19.05
CA LEU A 723 18.67 -2.76 19.01
C LEU A 723 18.57 -3.34 20.43
N LEU A 724 19.44 -2.89 21.35
CA LEU A 724 19.40 -3.34 22.74
C LEU A 724 18.07 -2.97 23.42
N ALA A 725 17.58 -1.75 23.23
CA ALA A 725 16.27 -1.30 23.71
C ALA A 725 15.15 -2.21 23.21
N ASN A 726 15.11 -2.45 21.89
CA ASN A 726 14.11 -3.27 21.23
C ASN A 726 14.11 -4.73 21.73
N ILE A 727 15.29 -5.34 21.90
CA ILE A 727 15.41 -6.72 22.41
C ILE A 727 14.95 -6.81 23.88
N THR A 728 15.41 -5.87 24.71
CA THR A 728 15.08 -5.86 26.15
C THR A 728 13.58 -5.64 26.37
N VAL A 729 12.97 -4.69 25.64
CA VAL A 729 11.53 -4.42 25.70
C VAL A 729 10.71 -5.58 25.14
N GLY A 730 11.12 -6.16 24.00
CA GLY A 730 10.45 -7.31 23.41
C GLY A 730 10.36 -8.50 24.38
N SER A 731 11.47 -8.77 25.09
CA SER A 731 11.52 -9.80 26.14
C SER A 731 10.54 -9.48 27.28
N LYS A 732 10.58 -8.25 27.82
CA LYS A 732 9.71 -7.85 28.93
C LYS A 732 8.22 -7.90 28.60
N VAL A 733 7.86 -7.48 27.40
CA VAL A 733 6.47 -7.51 26.92
C VAL A 733 6.01 -8.96 26.72
N TYR A 734 6.85 -9.83 26.17
CA TYR A 734 6.53 -11.25 26.01
C TYR A 734 6.35 -11.97 27.34
N GLU A 735 7.21 -11.71 28.34
CA GLU A 735 7.06 -12.24 29.70
C GLU A 735 5.69 -11.92 30.31
N SER A 736 5.17 -10.73 30.03
CA SER A 736 3.89 -10.26 30.57
C SER A 736 2.68 -10.67 29.72
N PHE A 737 2.88 -10.80 28.39
CA PHE A 737 1.81 -11.03 27.40
C PHE A 737 2.19 -12.11 26.39
N SER A 738 2.47 -13.33 26.87
CA SER A 738 3.01 -14.42 26.03
C SER A 738 2.17 -14.79 24.81
N GLN A 739 0.86 -14.54 24.84
CA GLN A 739 -0.04 -14.84 23.72
C GLN A 739 -0.32 -13.64 22.82
N THR A 740 -0.07 -12.42 23.28
CA THR A 740 -0.53 -11.18 22.63
C THR A 740 0.56 -10.12 22.53
N ALA A 741 1.82 -10.44 22.82
CA ALA A 741 2.95 -9.55 22.57
C ALA A 741 3.08 -9.23 21.07
N LEU A 742 3.21 -7.95 20.73
CA LEU A 742 3.54 -7.51 19.37
C LEU A 742 5.05 -7.59 19.19
N LEU A 743 5.49 -8.50 18.32
CA LEU A 743 6.89 -8.80 18.04
C LEU A 743 7.19 -8.63 16.56
N ARG A 744 8.47 -8.67 16.19
CA ARG A 744 8.93 -8.63 14.80
C ARG A 744 9.98 -9.71 14.58
N ARG A 745 9.70 -10.61 13.65
CA ARG A 745 10.60 -11.72 13.30
C ARG A 745 11.17 -11.56 11.89
N HIS A 746 12.25 -12.28 11.65
CA HIS A 746 12.81 -12.45 10.31
C HIS A 746 13.10 -13.95 10.16
N ALA A 747 12.22 -14.64 9.44
CA ALA A 747 12.28 -16.08 9.30
C ALA A 747 13.55 -16.52 8.57
N THR A 748 14.05 -17.71 8.90
CA THR A 748 15.14 -18.34 8.16
C THR A 748 14.76 -18.46 6.69
N PRO A 749 15.57 -17.93 5.76
CA PRO A 749 15.28 -18.05 4.35
C PRO A 749 15.33 -19.51 3.91
N PRO A 750 14.37 -19.98 3.08
CA PRO A 750 14.49 -21.29 2.46
C PRO A 750 15.79 -21.40 1.67
N PRO A 751 16.55 -22.50 1.78
CA PRO A 751 17.79 -22.69 1.02
C PRO A 751 17.62 -22.51 -0.50
N GLN A 752 16.43 -22.86 -1.01
CA GLN A 752 16.06 -22.72 -2.42
C GLN A 752 16.15 -21.27 -2.92
N ASN A 753 15.98 -20.27 -2.05
CA ASN A 753 16.13 -18.86 -2.43
C ASN A 753 17.58 -18.50 -2.78
N PHE A 754 18.55 -19.23 -2.24
CA PHE A 754 19.98 -19.01 -2.44
C PHE A 754 20.60 -19.94 -3.50
N GLU A 755 19.91 -21.02 -3.91
CA GLU A 755 20.40 -21.98 -4.90
C GLU A 755 20.97 -21.28 -6.15
N ASP A 756 20.21 -20.36 -6.74
CA ASP A 756 20.64 -19.65 -7.96
C ASP A 756 21.89 -18.80 -7.70
N LEU A 757 21.94 -18.07 -6.58
CA LEU A 757 23.09 -17.22 -6.23
C LEU A 757 24.34 -18.06 -5.90
N GLN A 758 24.18 -19.19 -5.20
CA GLN A 758 25.26 -20.13 -4.92
C GLN A 758 25.84 -20.69 -6.22
N ASN A 759 24.99 -21.13 -7.15
CA ASN A 759 25.42 -21.65 -8.46
C ASN A 759 26.16 -20.57 -9.26
N GLN A 760 25.61 -19.35 -9.31
CA GLN A 760 26.24 -18.21 -9.99
C GLN A 760 27.62 -17.87 -9.44
N LEU A 761 27.77 -17.80 -8.11
CA LEU A 761 29.05 -17.49 -7.45
C LEU A 761 30.08 -18.61 -7.63
N SER A 762 29.66 -19.86 -7.46
CA SER A 762 30.53 -21.02 -7.66
C SER A 762 31.04 -21.05 -9.10
N LYS A 763 30.15 -20.86 -10.08
CA LYS A 763 30.51 -20.91 -11.48
C LYS A 763 31.40 -19.74 -11.94
N LYS A 764 31.03 -18.49 -11.61
CA LYS A 764 31.73 -17.30 -12.14
C LYS A 764 32.96 -16.88 -11.36
N ARG A 765 33.03 -17.21 -10.06
CA ARG A 765 34.08 -16.73 -9.16
C ARG A 765 34.70 -17.83 -8.28
N ASN A 766 34.25 -19.09 -8.40
CA ASN A 766 34.69 -20.20 -7.57
C ASN A 766 34.57 -19.90 -6.06
N MET A 767 33.47 -19.24 -5.69
CA MET A 767 33.14 -18.88 -4.31
C MET A 767 31.85 -19.58 -3.88
N GLU A 768 31.75 -19.93 -2.60
CA GLU A 768 30.60 -20.64 -2.03
C GLU A 768 29.98 -19.84 -0.88
N LEU A 769 28.65 -19.79 -0.84
CA LEU A 769 27.88 -19.25 0.28
C LEU A 769 27.35 -20.40 1.13
N ASP A 770 27.55 -20.33 2.44
CA ASP A 770 27.03 -21.33 3.38
C ASP A 770 25.74 -20.81 4.00
N VAL A 771 24.61 -21.43 3.65
CA VAL A 771 23.26 -21.05 4.13
C VAL A 771 22.77 -21.89 5.30
N SER A 772 23.63 -22.71 5.91
CA SER A 772 23.27 -23.59 7.04
C SER A 772 22.84 -22.84 8.30
N SER A 773 23.37 -21.63 8.51
CA SER A 773 23.03 -20.76 9.64
C SER A 773 23.32 -19.30 9.30
N SER A 774 22.79 -18.36 10.10
CA SER A 774 23.08 -16.93 9.91
C SER A 774 24.56 -16.60 10.10
N ARG A 775 25.25 -17.28 11.04
CA ARG A 775 26.69 -17.12 11.26
C ARG A 775 27.51 -17.63 10.07
N ALA A 776 27.21 -18.84 9.59
CA ALA A 776 27.90 -19.41 8.45
C ALA A 776 27.69 -18.57 7.17
N LEU A 777 26.49 -17.99 7.01
CA LEU A 777 26.21 -17.06 5.93
C LEU A 777 26.98 -15.75 6.08
N ALA A 778 27.06 -15.18 7.29
CA ALA A 778 27.88 -14.00 7.56
C ALA A 778 29.35 -14.26 7.20
N ASP A 779 29.93 -15.34 7.73
CA ASP A 779 31.34 -15.69 7.53
C ASP A 779 31.65 -15.98 6.05
N SER A 780 30.74 -16.63 5.32
CA SER A 780 30.92 -16.87 3.88
C SER A 780 30.78 -15.59 3.05
N LEU A 781 29.83 -14.71 3.38
CA LEU A 781 29.72 -13.38 2.76
C LEU A 781 30.96 -12.52 3.01
N ASP A 782 31.55 -12.56 4.20
CA ASP A 782 32.78 -11.84 4.52
C ASP A 782 33.98 -12.34 3.70
N ARG A 783 33.99 -13.62 3.31
CA ARG A 783 35.02 -14.21 2.43
C ARG A 783 34.82 -13.91 0.94
N CYS A 784 33.63 -13.50 0.51
CA CYS A 784 33.32 -13.19 -0.90
C CYS A 784 33.91 -11.83 -1.33
N VAL A 785 35.24 -11.74 -1.42
CA VAL A 785 35.96 -10.52 -1.79
C VAL A 785 36.73 -10.75 -3.09
N ASP A 786 36.58 -9.83 -4.04
CA ASP A 786 37.40 -9.78 -5.26
C ASP A 786 38.42 -8.64 -5.12
N PRO A 787 39.74 -8.93 -5.04
CA PRO A 787 40.77 -7.89 -4.93
C PRO A 787 40.80 -6.91 -6.11
N LYS A 788 40.32 -7.31 -7.30
CA LYS A 788 40.26 -6.46 -8.49
C LYS A 788 39.01 -5.59 -8.50
N ASN A 789 38.01 -5.93 -7.71
CA ASN A 789 36.72 -5.25 -7.65
C ASN A 789 36.24 -5.11 -6.20
N PRO A 790 36.65 -4.06 -5.48
CA PRO A 790 36.26 -3.84 -4.08
C PRO A 790 34.74 -3.79 -3.86
N PHE A 791 33.96 -3.37 -4.85
CA PHE A 791 32.50 -3.32 -4.77
C PHE A 791 31.84 -4.70 -4.85
N PHE A 792 32.55 -5.72 -5.31
CA PHE A 792 32.00 -7.07 -5.49
C PHE A 792 31.38 -7.63 -4.20
N ASN A 793 32.02 -7.43 -3.05
CA ASN A 793 31.46 -7.90 -1.77
C ASN A 793 30.10 -7.23 -1.47
N THR A 794 30.01 -5.93 -1.68
CA THR A 794 28.76 -5.16 -1.54
C THR A 794 27.70 -5.64 -2.52
N LEU A 795 28.07 -5.93 -3.77
CA LEU A 795 27.18 -6.48 -4.79
C LEU A 795 26.58 -7.83 -4.35
N VAL A 796 27.42 -8.74 -3.86
CA VAL A 796 26.98 -10.04 -3.35
C VAL A 796 26.08 -9.88 -2.13
N ARG A 797 26.36 -8.94 -1.22
CA ARG A 797 25.46 -8.62 -0.09
C ARG A 797 24.11 -8.06 -0.54
N ILE A 798 24.08 -7.21 -1.57
CA ILE A 798 22.82 -6.70 -2.15
C ILE A 798 22.01 -7.86 -2.73
N LEU A 799 22.65 -8.80 -3.44
CA LEU A 799 22.00 -9.99 -4.00
C LEU A 799 21.51 -10.94 -2.91
N ALA A 800 22.35 -11.23 -1.91
CA ALA A 800 21.99 -12.06 -0.76
C ALA A 800 20.78 -11.49 -0.01
N THR A 801 20.70 -10.16 0.14
CA THR A 801 19.55 -9.47 0.74
C THR A 801 18.24 -9.77 0.00
N ARG A 802 18.26 -9.97 -1.32
CA ARG A 802 17.08 -10.32 -2.12
C ARG A 802 16.65 -11.78 -1.97
N CYS A 803 17.59 -12.65 -1.58
CA CYS A 803 17.30 -14.05 -1.27
C CYS A 803 16.67 -14.22 0.12
N MET A 804 16.80 -13.22 1.00
CA MET A 804 16.21 -13.21 2.33
C MET A 804 14.68 -13.16 2.29
N THR A 805 14.04 -13.63 3.36
CA THR A 805 12.61 -13.38 3.57
C THR A 805 12.39 -11.95 4.05
N SER A 806 11.18 -11.41 3.86
CA SER A 806 10.84 -10.13 4.47
C SER A 806 10.62 -10.30 5.97
N ALA A 807 11.22 -9.42 6.78
CA ALA A 807 10.87 -9.32 8.18
C ALA A 807 9.40 -8.89 8.35
N GLU A 808 8.71 -9.44 9.35
CA GLU A 808 7.29 -9.20 9.57
C GLU A 808 6.97 -9.00 11.05
N TYR A 809 6.04 -8.08 11.32
CA TYR A 809 5.38 -7.96 12.61
C TYR A 809 4.38 -9.10 12.80
N PHE A 810 4.30 -9.62 14.00
CA PHE A 810 3.40 -10.71 14.35
C PHE A 810 2.94 -10.64 15.81
N CYS A 811 1.85 -11.35 16.09
CA CYS A 811 1.35 -11.58 17.44
C CYS A 811 1.99 -12.87 18.00
N ALA A 812 2.56 -12.83 19.20
CA ALA A 812 3.29 -13.96 19.79
C ALA A 812 2.51 -15.28 19.79
N GLY A 813 1.21 -15.26 20.09
CA GLY A 813 0.35 -16.46 20.08
C GLY A 813 0.05 -17.05 18.69
N ALA A 814 0.53 -16.45 17.60
CA ALA A 814 0.38 -16.98 16.24
C ALA A 814 1.49 -17.96 15.83
N PHE A 815 2.62 -17.99 16.57
CA PHE A 815 3.80 -18.80 16.23
C PHE A 815 4.37 -19.48 17.48
N ALA A 816 5.16 -20.53 17.30
CA ALA A 816 5.94 -21.10 18.39
C ALA A 816 7.13 -20.20 18.75
N GLU A 817 7.59 -20.23 20.00
CA GLU A 817 8.70 -19.39 20.47
C GLU A 817 10.00 -19.58 19.67
N SER A 818 10.27 -20.80 19.20
CA SER A 818 11.40 -21.10 18.31
C SER A 818 11.38 -20.33 16.98
N GLU A 819 10.22 -19.83 16.58
CA GLU A 819 10.02 -19.06 15.35
C GLU A 819 10.09 -17.54 15.55
N PHE A 820 10.27 -17.06 16.79
CA PHE A 820 10.39 -15.62 17.08
C PHE A 820 11.72 -15.03 16.63
N ARG A 821 12.70 -15.91 16.36
CA ARG A 821 14.05 -15.55 15.97
C ARG A 821 14.07 -14.53 14.84
N HIS A 822 14.94 -13.55 14.98
CA HIS A 822 15.26 -12.61 13.93
C HIS A 822 16.57 -13.01 13.25
N TYR A 823 16.48 -13.74 12.14
CA TYR A 823 17.62 -14.35 11.45
C TYR A 823 18.73 -13.34 11.12
N GLY A 824 18.39 -12.17 10.55
CA GLY A 824 19.39 -11.16 10.18
C GLY A 824 20.06 -10.43 11.35
N LEU A 825 19.43 -10.41 12.54
CA LEU A 825 19.98 -9.73 13.73
C LEU A 825 20.63 -10.72 14.70
N ALA A 826 20.53 -12.03 14.42
CA ALA A 826 20.92 -13.11 15.32
C ALA A 826 20.32 -12.99 16.74
N SER A 827 19.10 -12.46 16.86
CA SER A 827 18.39 -12.35 18.15
C SER A 827 17.30 -13.40 18.27
N PRO A 828 17.11 -14.04 19.44
CA PRO A 828 16.01 -14.98 19.68
C PRO A 828 14.63 -14.30 19.70
N ILE A 829 14.56 -13.04 20.15
CA ILE A 829 13.33 -12.25 20.21
C ILE A 829 13.62 -10.79 19.84
N TYR A 830 12.69 -10.14 19.15
CA TYR A 830 12.84 -8.76 18.72
C TYR A 830 11.48 -8.08 18.53
N THR A 831 11.43 -6.76 18.74
CA THR A 831 10.27 -5.91 18.42
C THR A 831 10.74 -4.52 18.00
N HIS A 832 9.82 -3.61 17.69
CA HIS A 832 10.13 -2.19 17.55
C HIS A 832 9.45 -1.39 18.65
N PHE A 833 10.23 -0.56 19.34
CA PHE A 833 9.82 0.29 20.45
C PHE A 833 10.33 1.73 20.30
N THR A 834 11.44 1.92 19.59
CA THR A 834 12.27 3.14 19.62
C THR A 834 11.80 4.29 18.73
N SER A 835 10.67 4.17 18.03
CA SER A 835 10.19 5.24 17.14
C SER A 835 8.66 5.35 17.05
N PRO A 836 7.97 5.61 18.18
CA PRO A 836 6.51 5.69 18.23
C PRO A 836 5.91 6.91 17.53
N ILE A 837 6.70 7.95 17.19
CA ILE A 837 6.19 9.09 16.40
C ILE A 837 5.87 8.64 14.97
N ARG A 838 6.68 7.73 14.43
CA ARG A 838 6.64 7.33 13.01
C ARG A 838 6.22 5.88 12.76
N ARG A 839 6.01 5.06 13.79
CA ARG A 839 5.57 3.67 13.65
C ARG A 839 4.48 3.31 14.65
N TYR A 840 3.36 2.81 14.16
CA TYR A 840 2.24 2.39 15.00
C TYR A 840 2.56 1.13 15.81
N ALA A 841 3.45 0.27 15.29
CA ALA A 841 3.99 -0.89 16.02
C ALA A 841 4.59 -0.49 17.37
N ASP A 842 5.43 0.54 17.37
CA ASP A 842 6.10 1.06 18.55
C ASP A 842 5.08 1.65 19.53
N LEU A 843 4.06 2.38 19.06
CA LEU A 843 2.97 2.85 19.92
C LEU A 843 2.21 1.70 20.61
N MET A 844 2.00 0.58 19.91
CA MET A 844 1.41 -0.63 20.51
C MET A 844 2.34 -1.22 21.57
N VAL A 845 3.63 -1.36 21.27
CA VAL A 845 4.61 -1.88 22.23
C VAL A 845 4.75 -0.95 23.44
N HIS A 846 4.67 0.37 23.27
CA HIS A 846 4.65 1.33 24.38
C HIS A 846 3.48 1.10 25.33
N ARG A 847 2.28 0.84 24.79
CA ARG A 847 1.09 0.50 25.62
C ARG A 847 1.29 -0.83 26.33
N GLN A 848 1.81 -1.84 25.64
CA GLN A 848 2.10 -3.14 26.26
C GLN A 848 3.15 -3.02 27.36
N LEU A 849 4.23 -2.26 27.14
CA LEU A 849 5.27 -2.06 28.14
C LEU A 849 4.75 -1.27 29.34
N ALA A 850 3.95 -0.21 29.12
CA ALA A 850 3.34 0.56 30.21
C ALA A 850 2.46 -0.32 31.10
N SER A 851 1.69 -1.23 30.49
CA SER A 851 0.90 -2.21 31.22
C SER A 851 1.77 -3.27 31.92
N ALA A 852 2.81 -3.78 31.25
CA ALA A 852 3.74 -4.78 31.79
C ALA A 852 4.46 -4.31 33.07
N ILE A 853 4.64 -2.99 33.25
CA ILE A 853 5.24 -2.40 34.44
C ILE A 853 4.21 -1.87 35.44
N GLY A 854 2.92 -2.08 35.19
CA GLY A 854 1.84 -1.63 36.08
C GLY A 854 1.62 -0.11 36.13
N TYR A 855 2.08 0.65 35.12
CA TYR A 855 2.02 2.12 35.13
C TYR A 855 0.57 2.65 35.11
N GLU A 856 -0.36 1.94 34.47
CA GLU A 856 -1.75 2.38 34.30
C GLU A 856 -2.69 1.93 35.44
N GLY A 857 -2.18 1.24 36.48
CA GLY A 857 -2.97 0.78 37.63
C GLY A 857 -3.96 -0.37 37.33
N GLU A 858 -4.85 -0.68 38.29
CA GLU A 858 -5.87 -1.75 38.16
C GLU A 858 -6.94 -1.44 37.09
N ASP A 859 -7.24 -0.16 36.85
CA ASP A 859 -8.13 0.30 35.76
C ASP A 859 -7.50 0.17 34.36
N GLY A 860 -6.19 -0.08 34.29
CA GLY A 860 -5.44 -0.29 33.05
C GLY A 860 -5.94 -1.46 32.20
N HIS A 861 -6.72 -2.38 32.78
CA HIS A 861 -7.38 -3.46 32.04
C HIS A 861 -8.29 -2.96 30.89
N ALA A 862 -8.84 -1.75 30.98
CA ALA A 862 -9.66 -1.15 29.91
C ALA A 862 -8.82 -0.66 28.71
N VAL A 863 -7.55 -0.30 28.92
CA VAL A 863 -6.62 0.16 27.86
C VAL A 863 -6.19 -1.02 26.96
N ILE A 864 -6.26 -2.25 27.46
CA ILE A 864 -5.81 -3.47 26.77
C ILE A 864 -6.94 -4.19 26.01
N GLU A 865 -8.23 -3.84 26.14
CA GLU A 865 -9.31 -4.54 25.41
C GLU A 865 -9.14 -4.55 23.87
N GLY A 866 -8.38 -3.58 23.33
CA GLY A 866 -7.96 -3.52 21.92
C GLY A 866 -6.79 -4.44 21.56
N VAL A 867 -5.88 -4.69 22.52
CA VAL A 867 -4.58 -5.38 22.31
C VAL A 867 -4.56 -6.81 22.87
N SER A 868 -5.47 -7.14 23.81
CA SER A 868 -5.63 -8.47 24.42
C SER A 868 -6.29 -9.49 23.50
N THR A 869 -6.92 -9.06 22.41
CA THR A 869 -7.58 -10.00 21.49
C THR A 869 -6.64 -10.38 20.36
N ARG A 870 -6.19 -11.64 20.35
CA ARG A 870 -5.30 -12.19 19.30
C ARG A 870 -5.71 -11.80 17.88
N ASN A 871 -7.00 -11.96 17.53
CA ASN A 871 -7.49 -11.68 16.18
C ASN A 871 -7.34 -10.19 15.79
N LYS A 872 -7.60 -9.26 16.71
CA LYS A 872 -7.44 -7.82 16.44
C LYS A 872 -5.97 -7.48 16.22
N LEU A 873 -5.08 -8.03 17.05
CA LEU A 873 -3.65 -7.80 16.92
C LEU A 873 -3.08 -8.42 15.63
N GLU A 874 -3.56 -9.59 15.21
CA GLU A 874 -3.20 -10.19 13.92
C GLU A 874 -3.63 -9.31 12.73
N ASP A 875 -4.81 -8.70 12.79
CA ASP A 875 -5.27 -7.77 11.77
C ASP A 875 -4.44 -6.48 11.75
N ILE A 876 -4.07 -5.95 12.92
CA ILE A 876 -3.14 -4.82 13.06
C ILE A 876 -1.78 -5.18 12.43
N CYS A 877 -1.18 -6.31 12.82
CA CYS A 877 0.09 -6.82 12.29
C CYS A 877 0.05 -6.93 10.77
N ARG A 878 -1.03 -7.49 10.21
CA ARG A 878 -1.21 -7.59 8.76
C ARG A 878 -1.22 -6.21 8.10
N ASN A 879 -1.94 -5.25 8.67
CA ASN A 879 -2.00 -3.89 8.12
C ASN A 879 -0.63 -3.19 8.18
N ILE A 880 0.05 -3.17 9.34
CA ILE A 880 1.35 -2.50 9.47
C ILE A 880 2.44 -3.16 8.62
N ASN A 881 2.38 -4.47 8.37
CA ASN A 881 3.29 -5.16 7.44
C ASN A 881 3.10 -4.66 5.99
N VAL A 882 1.85 -4.51 5.54
CA VAL A 882 1.53 -3.96 4.22
C VAL A 882 1.97 -2.50 4.13
N ARG A 883 1.60 -1.67 5.10
CA ARG A 883 1.95 -0.24 5.15
C ARG A 883 3.46 -0.02 5.16
N HIS A 884 4.21 -0.81 5.93
CA HIS A 884 5.66 -0.75 5.98
C HIS A 884 6.31 -1.07 4.62
N ARG A 885 5.87 -2.16 3.97
CA ARG A 885 6.38 -2.53 2.64
C ARG A 885 6.08 -1.47 1.60
N ASN A 886 4.87 -0.94 1.61
CA ASN A 886 4.44 0.11 0.70
C ASN A 886 5.26 1.40 0.90
N ALA A 887 5.51 1.80 2.15
CA ALA A 887 6.36 2.95 2.47
C ALA A 887 7.79 2.80 1.91
N GLN A 888 8.37 1.61 2.02
CA GLN A 888 9.70 1.32 1.46
C GLN A 888 9.73 1.34 -0.07
N HIS A 889 8.65 0.90 -0.72
CA HIS A 889 8.55 0.99 -2.18
C HIS A 889 8.34 2.43 -2.65
N ALA A 890 7.50 3.20 -1.96
CA ALA A 890 7.28 4.61 -2.22
C ALA A 890 8.57 5.43 -2.09
N GLY A 891 9.34 5.23 -1.01
CA GLY A 891 10.64 5.90 -0.82
C GLY A 891 11.63 5.59 -1.94
N ARG A 892 11.76 4.31 -2.34
CA ARG A 892 12.62 3.90 -3.45
C ARG A 892 12.20 4.49 -4.80
N ALA A 893 10.91 4.43 -5.12
CA ALA A 893 10.38 5.02 -6.35
C ALA A 893 10.54 6.55 -6.38
N SER A 894 10.52 7.21 -5.22
CA SER A 894 10.75 8.65 -5.12
C SER A 894 12.20 8.97 -5.46
N ILE A 895 13.16 8.24 -4.87
CA ILE A 895 14.58 8.38 -5.21
C ILE A 895 14.81 8.19 -6.71
N GLU A 896 14.25 7.14 -7.31
CA GLU A 896 14.37 6.87 -8.75
C GLU A 896 13.86 8.04 -9.61
N TYR A 897 12.70 8.61 -9.27
CA TYR A 897 12.14 9.77 -9.97
C TYR A 897 13.08 10.98 -9.90
N TYR A 898 13.57 11.33 -8.71
CA TYR A 898 14.43 12.51 -8.54
C TYR A 898 15.82 12.32 -9.16
N VAL A 899 16.39 11.11 -9.13
CA VAL A 899 17.62 10.78 -9.87
C VAL A 899 17.40 10.97 -11.38
N GLY A 900 16.28 10.51 -11.92
CA GLY A 900 15.93 10.70 -13.34
C GLY A 900 15.82 12.18 -13.73
N GLN A 901 15.28 13.02 -12.85
CA GLN A 901 15.20 14.47 -13.04
C GLN A 901 16.57 15.16 -12.92
N ALA A 902 17.42 14.70 -12.01
CA ALA A 902 18.75 15.26 -11.87
C ALA A 902 19.63 14.97 -13.09
N LEU A 903 19.56 13.74 -13.60
CA LEU A 903 20.23 13.34 -14.84
C LEU A 903 19.71 14.12 -16.06
N LYS A 904 18.40 14.45 -16.10
CA LYS A 904 17.82 15.32 -17.13
C LYS A 904 18.49 16.69 -17.13
N ALA A 905 18.51 17.37 -16.00
CA ALA A 905 18.97 18.76 -15.94
C ALA A 905 20.46 18.85 -16.24
N ARG A 906 21.25 17.86 -15.77
CA ARG A 906 22.66 17.73 -16.15
C ARG A 906 22.83 17.50 -17.65
N GLY A 907 22.05 16.60 -18.23
CA GLY A 907 22.09 16.33 -19.66
C GLY A 907 21.72 17.55 -20.51
N GLU A 908 20.66 18.27 -20.17
CA GLU A 908 20.24 19.49 -20.87
C GLU A 908 21.31 20.60 -20.79
N LYS A 909 22.04 20.69 -19.67
CA LYS A 909 23.18 21.60 -19.52
C LYS A 909 24.37 21.19 -20.39
N MET A 910 24.73 19.90 -20.41
CA MET A 910 25.84 19.39 -21.23
C MET A 910 25.56 19.45 -22.74
N ALA A 911 24.30 19.28 -23.14
CA ALA A 911 23.86 19.43 -24.53
C ALA A 911 24.03 20.88 -25.05
N ALA A 912 23.90 21.88 -24.18
CA ALA A 912 24.19 23.27 -24.52
C ALA A 912 25.68 23.51 -24.84
N ASP A 913 26.57 22.66 -24.33
CA ASP A 913 28.02 22.68 -24.56
C ASP A 913 28.46 21.76 -25.75
N GLY A 914 27.51 21.17 -26.48
CA GLY A 914 27.78 20.42 -27.72
C GLY A 914 28.32 18.98 -27.54
N VAL A 915 28.22 18.40 -26.34
CA VAL A 915 28.64 17.02 -26.04
C VAL A 915 27.43 16.16 -25.66
N ASP A 916 27.41 14.91 -26.11
CA ASP A 916 26.30 13.97 -25.86
C ASP A 916 26.04 13.79 -24.35
N ALA A 917 24.77 13.82 -23.97
CA ALA A 917 24.28 14.29 -22.68
C ALA A 917 24.09 13.16 -21.63
N GLY A 918 25.14 12.38 -21.38
CA GLY A 918 25.13 11.30 -20.39
C GLY A 918 26.37 11.28 -19.50
N ILE A 919 26.27 10.64 -18.34
CA ILE A 919 27.35 10.55 -17.35
C ILE A 919 27.97 9.16 -17.46
N GLU A 920 29.27 9.09 -17.77
CA GLU A 920 30.04 7.84 -17.71
C GLU A 920 30.23 7.41 -16.26
N GLU A 921 29.83 6.20 -15.94
CA GLU A 921 29.92 5.61 -14.60
C GLU A 921 30.32 4.13 -14.67
N GLU A 922 30.69 3.58 -13.51
CA GLU A 922 30.88 2.15 -13.35
C GLU A 922 29.53 1.47 -13.05
N GLY A 923 29.24 0.42 -13.82
CA GLY A 923 28.08 -0.45 -13.64
C GLY A 923 28.49 -1.89 -13.34
N TYR A 924 27.61 -2.63 -12.68
CA TYR A 924 27.81 -4.05 -12.36
C TYR A 924 26.67 -4.91 -12.90
N VAL A 925 27.02 -5.93 -13.68
CA VAL A 925 26.04 -6.87 -14.26
C VAL A 925 25.47 -7.76 -13.14
N MET A 926 24.17 -7.60 -12.88
CA MET A 926 23.42 -8.29 -11.82
C MET A 926 22.64 -9.50 -12.31
N ARG A 927 22.19 -9.47 -13.57
CA ARG A 927 21.45 -10.56 -14.22
C ARG A 927 21.71 -10.54 -15.72
N VAL A 928 21.69 -11.72 -16.32
CA VAL A 928 21.87 -11.93 -17.77
C VAL A 928 20.65 -12.69 -18.30
N PHE A 929 20.07 -12.19 -19.38
CA PHE A 929 18.96 -12.77 -20.11
C PHE A 929 19.40 -13.03 -21.56
N GLU A 930 18.62 -13.80 -22.31
CA GLU A 930 18.91 -14.10 -23.72
C GLU A 930 18.90 -12.84 -24.61
N ASN A 931 18.13 -11.83 -24.22
CA ASN A 931 17.93 -10.59 -24.99
C ASN A 931 18.28 -9.31 -24.21
N GLY A 932 19.09 -9.40 -23.17
CA GLY A 932 19.52 -8.22 -22.41
C GLY A 932 20.17 -8.54 -21.06
N VAL A 933 20.57 -7.51 -20.33
CA VAL A 933 21.16 -7.63 -18.99
C VAL A 933 20.54 -6.64 -18.01
N VAL A 934 20.70 -6.88 -16.71
CA VAL A 934 20.36 -5.90 -15.66
C VAL A 934 21.65 -5.40 -15.06
N ILE A 935 21.83 -4.08 -15.05
CA ILE A 935 23.01 -3.43 -14.50
C ILE A 935 22.62 -2.59 -13.29
N PHE A 936 23.42 -2.69 -12.23
CA PHE A 936 23.34 -1.83 -11.07
C PHE A 936 24.42 -0.74 -11.15
N VAL A 937 24.03 0.52 -10.93
CA VAL A 937 24.94 1.68 -10.93
C VAL A 937 25.05 2.23 -9.50
N PRO A 938 26.14 1.93 -8.76
CA PRO A 938 26.22 2.23 -7.33
C PRO A 938 26.14 3.71 -6.99
N ARG A 939 26.70 4.59 -7.83
CA ARG A 939 26.68 6.04 -7.61
C ARG A 939 25.27 6.58 -7.40
N PHE A 940 24.31 6.06 -8.18
CA PHE A 940 22.92 6.50 -8.12
C PHE A 940 21.99 5.52 -7.38
N GLY A 941 22.49 4.32 -7.03
CA GLY A 941 21.70 3.30 -6.34
C GLY A 941 20.55 2.74 -7.17
N ILE A 942 20.68 2.78 -8.50
CA ILE A 942 19.63 2.40 -9.44
C ILE A 942 19.97 1.11 -10.19
N GLU A 943 18.92 0.43 -10.64
CA GLU A 943 18.99 -0.73 -11.51
C GLU A 943 18.34 -0.41 -12.85
N GLY A 944 18.99 -0.79 -13.95
CA GLY A 944 18.43 -0.60 -15.29
C GLY A 944 18.56 -1.86 -16.13
N VAL A 945 17.52 -2.12 -16.93
CA VAL A 945 17.51 -3.20 -17.93
C VAL A 945 18.15 -2.71 -19.23
N VAL A 946 19.31 -3.22 -19.59
CA VAL A 946 19.96 -2.93 -20.87
C VAL A 946 19.46 -3.92 -21.91
N ARG A 947 18.85 -3.40 -22.98
CA ARG A 947 18.34 -4.20 -24.09
C ARG A 947 19.37 -4.32 -25.20
N LEU A 948 19.07 -5.16 -26.18
CA LEU A 948 19.96 -5.36 -27.33
C LEU A 948 20.33 -4.06 -28.02
N GLU A 949 19.43 -3.08 -28.17
CA GLU A 949 19.70 -1.77 -28.77
C GLU A 949 20.59 -0.83 -27.95
N ASP A 950 20.81 -1.13 -26.66
CA ASP A 950 21.52 -0.27 -25.71
C ASP A 950 23.01 -0.66 -25.52
N PHE A 951 23.47 -1.72 -26.21
CA PHE A 951 24.90 -2.03 -26.30
C PHE A 951 25.58 -1.12 -27.33
N VAL A 952 26.75 -0.55 -27.03
CA VAL A 952 27.56 0.16 -28.03
C VAL A 952 28.61 -0.82 -28.54
N LEU A 953 28.54 -1.20 -29.81
CA LEU A 953 29.50 -2.14 -30.41
C LEU A 953 30.78 -1.41 -30.86
N PRO A 954 31.95 -2.07 -30.86
CA PRO A 954 33.19 -1.47 -31.33
C PRO A 954 33.05 -0.92 -32.76
N GLY A 955 33.43 0.35 -32.95
CA GLY A 955 33.31 1.06 -34.24
C GLY A 955 31.96 1.73 -34.51
N GLU A 956 30.97 1.63 -33.62
CA GLU A 956 29.77 2.48 -33.66
C GLU A 956 30.08 3.89 -33.10
N SER A 957 29.65 4.94 -33.79
CA SER A 957 29.70 6.30 -33.25
C SER A 957 28.67 6.47 -32.14
N GLY A 958 29.09 7.06 -31.01
CA GLY A 958 28.33 7.13 -29.76
C GLY A 958 26.98 7.86 -29.82
N ALA A 959 26.73 8.70 -30.83
CA ALA A 959 25.51 9.51 -30.90
C ALA A 959 24.51 8.95 -31.94
N ARG A 960 23.49 8.25 -31.42
CA ARG A 960 22.25 7.90 -32.14
C ARG A 960 21.08 8.14 -31.19
N SER A 961 20.02 8.78 -31.66
CA SER A 961 18.79 9.00 -30.91
C SER A 961 18.16 7.68 -30.43
N VAL A 962 17.26 7.74 -29.44
CA VAL A 962 16.53 6.55 -28.95
C VAL A 962 15.79 5.85 -30.10
N ALA A 963 15.20 6.61 -31.02
CA ALA A 963 14.50 6.08 -32.19
C ALA A 963 15.44 5.34 -33.15
N GLU A 964 16.58 5.95 -33.51
CA GLU A 964 17.59 5.35 -34.41
C GLU A 964 18.24 4.10 -33.80
N ARG A 965 18.40 4.05 -32.47
CA ARG A 965 18.93 2.85 -31.80
C ARG A 965 17.94 1.69 -31.79
N ARG A 966 16.63 1.94 -31.69
CA ARG A 966 15.63 0.86 -31.78
C ARG A 966 15.67 0.15 -33.13
N GLU A 967 16.08 0.84 -34.20
CA GLU A 967 16.28 0.24 -35.52
C GLU A 967 17.49 -0.71 -35.57
N LEU A 968 18.37 -0.72 -34.56
CA LEU A 968 19.49 -1.65 -34.46
C LEU A 968 19.07 -3.04 -33.95
N ALA A 969 18.01 -3.15 -33.15
CA ALA A 969 17.62 -4.41 -32.55
C ALA A 969 17.41 -5.56 -33.57
N PRO A 970 16.77 -5.35 -34.74
CA PRO A 970 16.66 -6.38 -35.79
C PRO A 970 17.98 -6.77 -36.47
N HIS A 971 19.00 -5.91 -36.36
CA HIS A 971 20.32 -6.07 -36.95
C HIS A 971 21.33 -6.70 -35.97
N ARG A 972 20.89 -7.04 -34.75
CA ARG A 972 21.73 -7.66 -33.73
C ARG A 972 21.37 -9.13 -33.55
N THR A 973 22.39 -9.97 -33.39
CA THR A 973 22.24 -11.37 -33.00
C THR A 973 22.85 -11.58 -31.61
N THR A 974 22.36 -12.60 -30.92
CA THR A 974 22.73 -12.90 -29.54
C THR A 974 23.13 -14.36 -29.40
N GLU A 975 24.22 -14.59 -28.70
CA GLU A 975 24.63 -15.90 -28.21
C GLU A 975 24.57 -15.85 -26.69
N PHE A 976 23.60 -16.55 -26.11
CA PHE A 976 23.37 -16.61 -24.66
C PHE A 976 23.75 -17.99 -24.14
N ASP A 977 24.67 -18.02 -23.19
CA ASP A 977 25.05 -19.23 -22.47
C ASP A 977 24.44 -19.17 -21.07
N SER A 978 23.47 -20.08 -20.83
CA SER A 978 22.77 -20.16 -19.55
C SER A 978 23.59 -20.83 -18.45
N GLU A 979 24.62 -21.62 -18.80
CA GLU A 979 25.50 -22.29 -17.84
C GLU A 979 26.66 -21.38 -17.42
N GLU A 980 27.20 -20.60 -18.35
CA GLU A 980 28.28 -19.63 -18.08
C GLU A 980 27.79 -18.22 -17.73
N TYR A 981 26.47 -17.99 -17.76
CA TYR A 981 25.83 -16.69 -17.52
C TYR A 981 26.47 -15.56 -18.35
N THR A 982 26.66 -15.81 -19.64
CA THR A 982 27.25 -14.86 -20.59
C THR A 982 26.26 -14.51 -21.70
N LEU A 983 26.26 -13.25 -22.11
CA LEU A 983 25.55 -12.77 -23.29
C LEU A 983 26.55 -12.11 -24.22
N ARG A 984 26.68 -12.65 -25.43
CA ARG A 984 27.40 -12.03 -26.52
C ARG A 984 26.41 -11.39 -27.49
N VAL A 985 26.61 -10.11 -27.76
CA VAL A 985 25.82 -9.31 -28.70
C VAL A 985 26.70 -8.95 -29.88
N GLU A 986 26.24 -9.23 -31.10
CA GLU A 986 27.01 -8.99 -32.32
C GLU A 986 26.14 -8.38 -33.43
N GLU A 987 26.77 -7.73 -34.41
CA GLU A 987 26.09 -7.21 -35.59
C GLU A 987 25.94 -8.28 -36.67
N LYS A 988 24.73 -8.43 -37.19
CA LYS A 988 24.37 -9.46 -38.16
C LYS A 988 25.15 -9.30 -39.47
N GLY A 989 25.98 -10.28 -39.81
CA GLY A 989 26.69 -10.34 -41.10
C GLY A 989 28.13 -9.80 -41.10
N HIS A 990 28.69 -9.42 -39.94
CA HIS A 990 30.10 -9.05 -39.78
C HIS A 990 30.94 -10.22 -39.22
N PRO A 991 32.24 -10.32 -39.53
CA PRO A 991 33.11 -11.35 -38.97
C PRO A 991 33.17 -11.23 -37.44
N GLU A 992 32.95 -12.37 -36.77
CA GLU A 992 32.64 -12.55 -35.33
C GLU A 992 33.44 -11.72 -34.30
N LYS A 993 34.61 -11.18 -34.63
CA LYS A 993 35.54 -10.54 -33.67
C LYS A 993 35.60 -9.01 -33.70
N GLU A 994 35.19 -8.35 -34.78
CA GLU A 994 35.41 -6.89 -34.91
C GLU A 994 34.22 -6.03 -34.44
N ARG A 995 33.01 -6.61 -34.35
CA ARG A 995 31.77 -5.91 -33.94
C ARG A 995 30.92 -6.76 -33.00
N SER A 996 31.51 -7.21 -31.90
CA SER A 996 30.79 -7.92 -30.84
C SER A 996 31.20 -7.45 -29.45
N VAL A 997 30.28 -7.55 -28.51
CA VAL A 997 30.47 -7.28 -27.08
C VAL A 997 29.99 -8.49 -26.30
N THR A 998 30.83 -8.99 -25.40
CA THR A 998 30.47 -10.08 -24.48
C THR A 998 30.40 -9.53 -23.07
N VAL A 999 29.26 -9.72 -22.42
CA VAL A 999 29.06 -9.38 -21.01
C VAL A 999 28.77 -10.63 -20.19
N GLU A 1000 29.34 -10.68 -18.99
CA GLU A 1000 29.16 -11.77 -18.04
C GLU A 1000 28.59 -11.29 -16.71
N LEU A 1001 27.96 -12.21 -15.97
CA LEU A 1001 27.48 -11.95 -14.63
C LEU A 1001 28.61 -11.51 -13.68
N PHE A 1002 28.33 -10.49 -12.84
CA PHE A 1002 29.27 -9.83 -11.92
C PHE A 1002 30.44 -9.08 -12.58
N GLN A 1003 30.40 -8.88 -13.89
CA GLN A 1003 31.37 -8.03 -14.58
C GLN A 1003 31.18 -6.57 -14.18
N LYS A 1004 32.30 -5.88 -13.98
CA LYS A 1004 32.34 -4.42 -13.95
C LYS A 1004 32.40 -3.92 -15.38
N VAL A 1005 31.44 -3.08 -15.77
CA VAL A 1005 31.32 -2.53 -17.12
C VAL A 1005 31.29 -1.01 -17.06
N ARG A 1006 31.73 -0.34 -18.13
CA ARG A 1006 31.53 1.11 -18.26
C ARG A 1006 30.18 1.38 -18.87
N VAL A 1007 29.44 2.30 -18.24
CA VAL A 1007 28.11 2.66 -18.67
C VAL A 1007 27.94 4.15 -18.84
N ASN A 1008 27.25 4.53 -19.90
CA ASN A 1008 26.74 5.88 -20.04
C ASN A 1008 25.32 5.94 -19.47
N VAL A 1009 25.14 6.78 -18.45
CA VAL A 1009 23.88 6.94 -17.73
C VAL A 1009 23.24 8.26 -18.14
N SER A 1010 22.06 8.18 -18.75
CA SER A 1010 21.32 9.35 -19.24
C SER A 1010 19.84 9.27 -18.87
N SER A 1011 19.19 10.42 -18.88
CA SER A 1011 17.74 10.52 -18.66
C SER A 1011 17.03 10.52 -20.01
N VAL A 1012 16.17 9.53 -20.25
CA VAL A 1012 15.34 9.50 -21.46
C VAL A 1012 13.86 9.53 -21.11
N LYS A 1013 13.09 10.21 -21.94
CA LYS A 1013 11.63 10.16 -21.84
C LYS A 1013 11.18 8.74 -22.20
N GLU A 1014 10.51 8.06 -21.28
CA GLU A 1014 9.90 6.76 -21.62
C GLU A 1014 8.66 6.99 -22.50
N GLU A 1015 8.44 6.05 -23.41
CA GLU A 1015 7.18 5.88 -24.12
C GLU A 1015 6.40 4.73 -23.47
N GLY A 1016 5.14 4.48 -23.89
CA GLY A 1016 4.33 3.40 -23.33
C GLY A 1016 4.01 3.63 -21.85
N ARG A 1017 3.95 2.58 -21.02
CA ARG A 1017 3.59 2.62 -19.57
C ARG A 1017 4.50 3.53 -18.74
N GLY A 1018 5.69 3.80 -19.25
CA GLY A 1018 6.63 4.76 -18.69
C GLY A 1018 6.35 6.21 -19.04
N ALA A 1019 5.44 6.54 -19.97
CA ALA A 1019 5.23 7.91 -20.40
C ALA A 1019 4.94 8.85 -19.21
N GLY A 1020 5.59 10.01 -19.26
CA GLY A 1020 5.65 10.97 -18.15
C GLY A 1020 6.66 10.67 -17.06
N LYS A 1021 7.26 9.47 -17.06
CA LYS A 1021 8.49 9.20 -16.32
C LYS A 1021 9.67 9.44 -17.23
N ARG A 1022 10.74 9.92 -16.61
CA ARG A 1022 12.07 9.84 -17.19
C ARG A 1022 12.76 8.64 -16.58
N ARG A 1023 13.05 7.66 -17.42
CA ARG A 1023 13.83 6.50 -16.98
C ARG A 1023 15.29 6.83 -17.12
N VAL A 1024 16.05 6.32 -16.16
CA VAL A 1024 17.50 6.24 -16.31
C VAL A 1024 17.84 5.17 -17.34
N ARG A 1025 18.29 5.62 -18.51
CA ARG A 1025 18.85 4.75 -19.54
C ARG A 1025 20.30 4.46 -19.18
N ILE A 1026 20.67 3.20 -19.35
CA ILE A 1026 22.03 2.71 -19.15
C ILE A 1026 22.46 2.15 -20.50
N LEU A 1027 23.50 2.73 -21.08
CA LEU A 1027 24.17 2.20 -22.27
C LEU A 1027 25.44 1.51 -21.84
N VAL A 1028 25.73 0.32 -22.37
CA VAL A 1028 27.02 -0.34 -22.14
C VAL A 1028 27.99 0.18 -23.18
N THR A 1029 28.97 0.99 -22.74
CA THR A 1029 29.96 1.64 -23.62
C THR A 1029 31.21 0.78 -23.78
N GLU A 1030 31.61 0.09 -22.72
CA GLU A 1030 32.72 -0.88 -22.73
C GLU A 1030 32.43 -2.02 -21.75
N ALA A 1031 32.75 -3.25 -22.15
CA ALA A 1031 32.57 -4.47 -21.36
C ALA A 1031 33.89 -5.02 -20.86
#